data_AF-A0A2E5YAD5-F1
#
_entry.id   AF-A0A2E5YAD5-F1
#
_cell.length_a   1.000
_cell.length_b   1.000
_cell.length_c   1.000
_cell.angle_alpha   90.00
_cell.angle_beta   90.00
_cell.angle_gamma   90.00
#
_symmetry.space_group_name_H-M   'P 1'
#
loop_
_entity.id
_entity.type
_entity.pdbx_description
1 polymer ?
#
loop_
_entity_poly.entity_id
_entity_poly.type
_entity_poly.pdbx_seq_one_letter_code
_entity_poly.pdbx_strand_id
1 'polypeptide(L)'
;MPLINPKNIFTYDNYRLESIDPKNWSNEEIIRFIATGVCANDAHTIQKHLARHLDPNATYIGKEYMKPLLIHVLNLTREVGLNEQSAIQVKLREGIAGCSEGLIIRLNDLARSFNRPKNMNQLLTYLREELVSQIAHQLTDEVHTYNALTLYAAQNNLGVCALHAEDVYSNSHTLTEQQKAIFNVRFKEAYTGWLLLNNLIAIFYQELQDHYGYRGYDSDGYKLYEYEAIISLLERLLQCGTLAVSDVFDLDEESSGVTQLNGPKLIALYLQCLVAQGYLMTDANELLFLQALARNDLKYDVSFVPYMIELVRYPNLLKHYSPASIDAIFNCTVEIEPHLTLQAYKTLLDLSFQTLSFTWFANLSVQWQESFFAQALSSTAHTHQSSIDNIVAWCLELEVEKRFNFLRQATSNRGILILAARHQPDVLTRLLDNMNFEQKILLMNARISREHTMVRSFELPFDILLHHHPLKALAFFAHLDKDHQLKLLDIYGDKNYSKLLCVNYYKQDIRVSQALLKPFSNEELITLLHKQFKYLGYNMLTQACMHSKEILAMLLARLSAENIAVLCDMYDSENSSLLIKVAQNEQHIDCLIMILNTLTPQMQHQVILAKNAIGHSAYDVAVAAHNQPAMKVFEFCLQAYKKAQEPSPKSYIEELSSQFNALSFFSTSSSDSNDSEMSEPDSTLPAPT
;
A
#
# COMPACT_ATOMS: atom_id res chain seq x y z
N MET A 1 -18.36 -14.14 24.90
CA MET A 1 -18.77 -13.53 23.63
C MET A 1 -20.26 -13.30 23.76
N PRO A 2 -20.78 -12.09 23.50
CA PRO A 2 -22.19 -11.83 23.72
C PRO A 2 -22.95 -12.71 22.74
N LEU A 3 -23.69 -13.68 23.27
CA LEU A 3 -24.49 -14.57 22.44
C LEU A 3 -25.84 -13.90 22.24
N ILE A 4 -26.33 -13.90 21.02
CA ILE A 4 -27.73 -13.53 20.78
C ILE A 4 -28.60 -14.50 21.55
N ASN A 5 -29.49 -13.96 22.38
CA ASN A 5 -30.36 -14.76 23.21
C ASN A 5 -31.38 -15.49 22.31
N PRO A 6 -31.33 -16.83 22.22
CA PRO A 6 -32.24 -17.57 21.35
C PRO A 6 -33.70 -17.54 21.85
N LYS A 7 -33.93 -17.15 23.12
CA LYS A 7 -35.27 -17.09 23.74
C LYS A 7 -35.98 -15.78 23.48
N ASN A 8 -35.24 -14.71 23.17
CA ASN A 8 -35.87 -13.46 22.77
C ASN A 8 -36.14 -13.58 21.28
N ILE A 9 -37.30 -14.19 20.96
CA ILE A 9 -37.76 -14.35 19.58
C ILE A 9 -37.65 -12.99 18.94
N PHE A 10 -36.99 -12.95 17.78
CA PHE A 10 -36.87 -11.78 16.92
C PHE A 10 -38.23 -11.10 16.75
N THR A 11 -38.50 -10.09 17.57
CA THR A 11 -39.72 -9.29 17.50
C THR A 11 -39.61 -8.41 16.27
N TYR A 12 -40.65 -8.44 15.44
CA TYR A 12 -40.86 -7.41 14.44
C TYR A 12 -41.71 -6.33 15.10
N ASP A 13 -41.17 -5.11 15.18
CA ASP A 13 -41.94 -3.92 15.54
C ASP A 13 -42.09 -3.06 14.29
N ASN A 14 -43.30 -2.61 13.98
CA ASN A 14 -43.58 -1.84 12.77
C ASN A 14 -43.36 -0.36 13.05
N TYR A 15 -42.52 0.32 12.25
CA TYR A 15 -42.14 1.71 12.49
C TYR A 15 -42.16 2.50 11.19
N ARG A 16 -43.36 2.83 10.70
CA ARG A 16 -43.50 3.70 9.52
C ARG A 16 -43.44 5.16 9.95
N LEU A 17 -42.69 5.98 9.22
CA LEU A 17 -42.88 7.43 9.28
C LEU A 17 -44.28 7.75 8.75
N GLU A 18 -45.02 8.57 9.47
CA GLU A 18 -46.23 9.20 8.94
C GLU A 18 -45.80 10.49 8.24
N SER A 19 -46.29 10.75 7.02
CA SER A 19 -45.97 12.00 6.32
C SER A 19 -46.52 13.18 7.12
N ILE A 20 -45.69 14.19 7.37
CA ILE A 20 -46.04 15.38 8.17
C ILE A 20 -47.21 16.16 7.54
N ASP A 21 -47.36 16.10 6.22
CA ASP A 21 -48.48 16.69 5.48
C ASP A 21 -48.92 15.76 4.32
N PRO A 22 -50.06 15.06 4.45
CA PRO A 22 -50.57 14.19 3.39
C PRO A 22 -51.15 15.03 2.25
N LYS A 23 -50.28 15.62 1.41
CA LYS A 23 -50.73 16.24 0.16
C LYS A 23 -51.20 15.14 -0.79
N ASN A 24 -52.39 15.33 -1.36
CA ASN A 24 -52.82 14.52 -2.50
C ASN A 24 -51.99 14.90 -3.73
N TRP A 25 -51.30 13.93 -4.32
CA TRP A 25 -50.62 14.09 -5.60
C TRP A 25 -51.56 13.74 -6.75
N SER A 26 -51.69 14.63 -7.73
CA SER A 26 -52.37 14.31 -9.00
C SER A 26 -51.50 13.37 -9.85
N ASN A 27 -52.11 12.61 -10.76
CA ASN A 27 -51.35 11.73 -11.66
C ASN A 27 -50.34 12.55 -12.50
N GLU A 28 -50.70 13.76 -12.90
CA GLU A 28 -49.81 14.69 -13.63
C GLU A 28 -48.63 15.15 -12.78
N GLU A 29 -48.84 15.42 -11.48
CA GLU A 29 -47.76 15.77 -10.55
C GLU A 29 -46.80 14.59 -10.34
N ILE A 30 -47.33 13.36 -10.21
CA ILE A 30 -46.53 12.14 -10.10
C ILE A 30 -45.66 11.97 -11.35
N ILE A 31 -46.26 12.05 -12.54
CA ILE A 31 -45.54 11.92 -13.82
C ILE A 31 -44.47 13.00 -13.94
N ARG A 32 -44.81 14.25 -13.61
CA ARG A 32 -43.85 15.37 -13.67
C ARG A 32 -42.64 15.12 -12.76
N PHE A 33 -42.86 14.66 -11.53
CA PHE A 33 -41.77 14.35 -10.61
C PHE A 33 -40.86 13.24 -11.17
N ILE A 34 -41.44 12.11 -11.60
CA ILE A 34 -40.69 10.94 -12.08
C ILE A 34 -39.98 11.24 -13.41
N ALA A 35 -40.57 12.09 -14.25
CA ALA A 35 -40.01 12.52 -15.54
C ALA A 35 -39.04 13.71 -15.43
N THR A 36 -38.69 14.16 -14.22
CA THR A 36 -37.70 15.22 -14.04
C THR A 36 -36.34 14.76 -14.63
N GLY A 37 -35.76 15.57 -15.50
CA GLY A 37 -34.43 15.32 -16.09
C GLY A 37 -34.37 14.32 -17.23
N VAL A 38 -35.51 13.82 -17.75
CA VAL A 38 -35.55 12.93 -18.93
C VAL A 38 -36.19 13.60 -20.15
N CYS A 39 -35.98 13.06 -21.35
CA CYS A 39 -36.50 13.67 -22.58
C CYS A 39 -38.02 13.50 -22.70
N ALA A 40 -38.69 14.32 -23.53
CA ALA A 40 -40.15 14.28 -23.69
C ALA A 40 -40.71 12.90 -24.11
N ASN A 41 -39.93 12.14 -24.90
CA ASN A 41 -40.31 10.78 -25.30
C ASN A 41 -40.34 9.80 -24.12
N ASP A 42 -39.45 9.98 -23.14
CA ASP A 42 -39.41 9.16 -21.94
C ASP A 42 -40.56 9.51 -20.99
N ALA A 43 -40.97 10.78 -20.92
CA ALA A 43 -42.12 11.20 -20.13
C ALA A 43 -43.43 10.53 -20.59
N HIS A 44 -43.64 10.40 -21.91
CA HIS A 44 -44.79 9.68 -22.45
C HIS A 44 -44.74 8.18 -22.13
N THR A 45 -43.55 7.60 -22.16
CA THR A 45 -43.31 6.19 -21.80
C THR A 45 -43.60 5.94 -20.32
N ILE A 46 -43.16 6.83 -19.42
CA ILE A 46 -43.47 6.80 -17.98
C ILE A 46 -44.98 6.90 -17.76
N GLN A 47 -45.67 7.82 -18.44
CA GLN A 47 -47.13 7.95 -18.34
C GLN A 47 -47.84 6.65 -18.74
N LYS A 48 -47.45 6.05 -19.86
CA LYS A 48 -48.01 4.78 -20.34
C LYS A 48 -47.80 3.65 -19.33
N HIS A 49 -46.58 3.54 -18.81
CA HIS A 49 -46.26 2.51 -17.81
C HIS A 49 -47.01 2.73 -16.49
N LEU A 50 -47.09 3.97 -16.00
CA LEU A 50 -47.82 4.30 -14.79
C LEU A 50 -49.32 3.98 -14.92
N ALA A 51 -49.92 4.29 -16.09
CA ALA A 51 -51.31 3.97 -16.37
C ALA A 51 -51.59 2.46 -16.29
N ARG A 52 -50.67 1.61 -16.74
CA ARG A 52 -50.82 0.14 -16.60
C ARG A 52 -50.99 -0.30 -15.14
N HIS A 53 -50.45 0.45 -14.19
CA HIS A 53 -50.48 0.11 -12.76
C HIS A 53 -51.62 0.80 -12.01
N LEU A 54 -51.91 2.08 -12.33
CA LEU A 54 -52.78 2.95 -11.52
C LEU A 54 -54.05 3.42 -12.22
N ASP A 55 -54.26 3.08 -13.51
CA ASP A 55 -55.50 3.45 -14.21
C ASP A 55 -56.72 2.80 -13.53
N PRO A 56 -57.88 3.47 -13.48
CA PRO A 56 -59.11 2.88 -12.94
C PRO A 56 -59.44 1.52 -13.56
N ASN A 57 -59.10 1.30 -14.84
CA ASN A 57 -59.33 0.06 -15.57
C ASN A 57 -58.18 -0.95 -15.43
N ALA A 58 -57.11 -0.66 -14.69
CA ALA A 58 -56.04 -1.61 -14.43
C ALA A 58 -56.60 -2.86 -13.75
N THR A 59 -56.22 -4.03 -14.26
CA THR A 59 -56.73 -5.34 -13.80
C THR A 59 -55.96 -5.91 -12.61
N TYR A 60 -54.89 -5.25 -12.19
CA TYR A 60 -54.06 -5.68 -11.07
C TYR A 60 -54.80 -5.50 -9.73
N ILE A 61 -54.87 -6.58 -8.94
CA ILE A 61 -55.68 -6.65 -7.72
C ILE A 61 -55.15 -5.71 -6.62
N GLY A 62 -53.83 -5.54 -6.52
CA GLY A 62 -53.18 -4.69 -5.50
C GLY A 62 -53.13 -3.18 -5.83
N LYS A 63 -53.83 -2.70 -6.87
CA LYS A 63 -53.75 -1.29 -7.30
C LYS A 63 -54.23 -0.30 -6.22
N GLU A 64 -55.21 -0.70 -5.41
CA GLU A 64 -55.75 0.11 -4.31
C GLU A 64 -54.74 0.32 -3.17
N TYR A 65 -53.80 -0.61 -2.98
CA TYR A 65 -52.68 -0.46 -2.04
C TYR A 65 -51.52 0.36 -2.64
N MET A 66 -51.25 0.15 -3.92
CA MET A 66 -50.10 0.76 -4.60
C MET A 66 -50.19 2.28 -4.69
N LYS A 67 -51.37 2.84 -4.99
CA LYS A 67 -51.53 4.29 -5.16
C LYS A 67 -51.27 5.08 -3.86
N PRO A 68 -51.86 4.73 -2.70
CA PRO A 68 -51.51 5.36 -1.43
C PRO A 68 -50.03 5.21 -1.07
N LEU A 69 -49.43 4.04 -1.34
CA LEU A 69 -48.01 3.80 -1.05
C LEU A 69 -47.08 4.68 -1.92
N LEU A 70 -47.37 4.82 -3.21
CA LEU A 70 -46.63 5.73 -4.09
C LEU A 70 -46.76 7.18 -3.62
N ILE A 71 -47.96 7.63 -3.27
CA ILE A 71 -48.20 8.97 -2.73
C ILE A 71 -47.40 9.17 -1.44
N HIS A 72 -47.36 8.16 -0.57
CA HIS A 72 -46.59 8.21 0.67
C HIS A 72 -45.09 8.38 0.39
N VAL A 73 -44.49 7.57 -0.49
CA VAL A 73 -43.08 7.70 -0.89
C VAL A 73 -42.80 9.10 -1.48
N LEU A 74 -43.70 9.63 -2.29
CA LEU A 74 -43.56 10.97 -2.87
C LEU A 74 -43.70 12.10 -1.83
N ASN A 75 -44.46 11.90 -0.77
CA ASN A 75 -44.48 12.85 0.34
C ASN A 75 -43.16 12.82 1.11
N LEU A 76 -42.60 11.63 1.35
CA LEU A 76 -41.31 11.45 2.01
C LEU A 76 -40.14 12.06 1.21
N THR A 77 -40.20 12.05 -0.13
CA THR A 77 -39.12 12.63 -0.96
C THR A 77 -38.96 14.14 -0.77
N ARG A 78 -39.95 14.83 -0.20
CA ARG A 78 -39.84 16.28 0.11
C ARG A 78 -38.93 16.56 1.30
N GLU A 79 -38.65 15.55 2.11
CA GLU A 79 -37.85 15.66 3.33
C GLU A 79 -36.36 15.42 3.07
N VAL A 80 -35.97 15.10 1.83
CA VAL A 80 -34.59 14.79 1.45
C VAL A 80 -34.04 15.75 0.40
N GLY A 81 -32.71 15.77 0.27
CA GLY A 81 -31.99 16.61 -0.68
C GLY A 81 -32.23 16.23 -2.14
N LEU A 82 -31.76 17.08 -3.06
CA LEU A 82 -31.97 16.91 -4.50
C LEU A 82 -31.32 15.62 -5.06
N ASN A 83 -30.21 15.18 -4.47
CA ASN A 83 -29.50 13.99 -4.90
C ASN A 83 -30.29 12.73 -4.55
N GLU A 84 -30.81 12.66 -3.32
CA GLU A 84 -31.67 11.59 -2.83
C GLU A 84 -32.97 11.55 -3.63
N GLN A 85 -33.59 12.71 -3.89
CA GLN A 85 -34.75 12.81 -4.77
C GLN A 85 -34.46 12.23 -6.16
N SER A 86 -33.30 12.53 -6.74
CA SER A 86 -32.89 12.00 -8.05
C SER A 86 -32.71 10.48 -8.02
N ALA A 87 -32.11 9.93 -6.96
CA ALA A 87 -31.97 8.48 -6.78
C ALA A 87 -33.34 7.78 -6.67
N ILE A 88 -34.27 8.38 -5.93
CA ILE A 88 -35.65 7.86 -5.81
C ILE A 88 -36.37 7.91 -7.15
N GLN A 89 -36.22 9.00 -7.92
CA GLN A 89 -36.79 9.10 -9.26
C GLN A 89 -36.29 7.98 -10.18
N VAL A 90 -34.98 7.66 -10.15
CA VAL A 90 -34.41 6.53 -10.90
C VAL A 90 -35.06 5.21 -10.47
N LYS A 91 -35.09 4.91 -9.17
CA LYS A 91 -35.71 3.68 -8.64
C LYS A 91 -37.19 3.55 -9.02
N LEU A 92 -37.94 4.67 -8.98
CA LEU A 92 -39.35 4.70 -9.40
C LEU A 92 -39.52 4.45 -10.89
N ARG A 93 -38.65 5.02 -11.75
CA ARG A 93 -38.69 4.77 -13.21
C ARG A 93 -38.46 3.29 -13.54
N GLU A 94 -37.45 2.69 -12.93
CA GLU A 94 -37.17 1.24 -13.07
C GLU A 94 -38.34 0.39 -12.55
N GLY A 95 -38.93 0.80 -11.42
CA GLY A 95 -40.15 0.24 -10.85
C GLY A 95 -41.30 0.16 -11.84
N ILE A 96 -41.67 1.33 -12.35
CA ILE A 96 -42.85 1.52 -13.21
C ILE A 96 -42.69 0.82 -14.57
N ALA A 97 -41.47 0.75 -15.11
CA ALA A 97 -41.22 0.00 -16.35
C ALA A 97 -41.50 -1.51 -16.20
N GLY A 98 -41.28 -2.07 -14.99
CA GLY A 98 -41.34 -3.50 -14.69
C GLY A 98 -42.76 -4.11 -14.62
N CYS A 99 -43.04 -4.89 -13.58
CA CYS A 99 -44.37 -5.46 -13.30
C CYS A 99 -45.00 -4.79 -12.07
N SER A 100 -46.32 -4.93 -11.89
CA SER A 100 -47.03 -4.31 -10.75
C SER A 100 -46.52 -4.79 -9.39
N GLU A 101 -46.23 -6.09 -9.28
CA GLU A 101 -45.69 -6.69 -8.06
C GLU A 101 -44.30 -6.15 -7.72
N GLY A 102 -43.40 -6.10 -8.71
CA GLY A 102 -42.07 -5.53 -8.58
C GLY A 102 -42.09 -4.04 -8.22
N LEU A 103 -43.08 -3.29 -8.71
CA LEU A 103 -43.29 -1.90 -8.31
C LEU A 103 -43.69 -1.79 -6.83
N ILE A 104 -44.61 -2.63 -6.34
CA ILE A 104 -44.97 -2.65 -4.90
C ILE A 104 -43.76 -2.99 -4.03
N ILE A 105 -42.98 -4.01 -4.41
CA ILE A 105 -41.76 -4.41 -3.67
C ILE A 105 -40.80 -3.22 -3.55
N ARG A 106 -40.51 -2.54 -4.66
CA ARG A 106 -39.63 -1.35 -4.69
C ARG A 106 -40.21 -0.17 -3.91
N LEU A 107 -41.53 0.04 -3.94
CA LEU A 107 -42.17 1.11 -3.17
C LEU A 107 -42.13 0.84 -1.66
N ASN A 108 -42.34 -0.42 -1.24
CA ASN A 108 -42.20 -0.80 0.15
C ASN A 108 -40.75 -0.68 0.62
N ASP A 109 -39.77 -1.04 -0.22
CA ASP A 109 -38.34 -0.90 0.05
C ASP A 109 -37.95 0.59 0.19
N LEU A 110 -38.41 1.44 -0.73
CA LEU A 110 -38.26 2.89 -0.64
C LEU A 110 -38.89 3.44 0.64
N ALA A 111 -40.15 3.12 0.93
CA ALA A 111 -40.82 3.58 2.14
C ALA A 111 -40.07 3.17 3.41
N ARG A 112 -39.51 1.94 3.44
CA ARG A 112 -38.70 1.46 4.55
C ARG A 112 -37.41 2.25 4.75
N SER A 113 -36.75 2.68 3.68
CA SER A 113 -35.49 3.45 3.78
C SER A 113 -35.63 4.79 4.51
N PHE A 114 -36.85 5.32 4.59
CA PHE A 114 -37.15 6.52 5.38
C PHE A 114 -37.40 6.20 6.85
N ASN A 115 -37.80 4.98 7.20
CA ASN A 115 -38.19 4.66 8.56
C ASN A 115 -37.07 5.01 9.56
N ARG A 116 -37.46 5.66 10.66
CA ARG A 116 -36.55 6.04 11.75
C ARG A 116 -36.94 5.30 13.02
N PRO A 117 -36.09 4.38 13.52
CA PRO A 117 -36.36 3.64 14.73
C PRO A 117 -36.61 4.55 15.93
N LYS A 118 -37.63 4.24 16.73
CA LYS A 118 -37.97 4.99 17.95
C LYS A 118 -37.55 4.27 19.22
N ASN A 119 -37.22 2.99 19.15
CA ASN A 119 -36.82 2.16 20.28
C ASN A 119 -35.86 1.05 19.82
N MET A 120 -35.28 0.33 20.77
CA MET A 120 -34.33 -0.75 20.50
C MET A 120 -34.91 -1.88 19.63
N ASN A 121 -36.18 -2.29 19.83
CA ASN A 121 -36.80 -3.33 18.98
C ASN A 121 -36.81 -2.91 17.51
N GLN A 122 -37.25 -1.68 17.24
CA GLN A 122 -37.33 -1.12 15.88
C GLN A 122 -35.94 -0.97 15.26
N LEU A 123 -34.95 -0.57 16.07
CA LEU A 123 -33.57 -0.42 15.59
C LEU A 123 -32.95 -1.78 15.24
N LEU A 124 -33.23 -2.81 16.06
CA LEU A 124 -32.84 -4.19 15.76
C LEU A 124 -33.56 -4.73 14.54
N THR A 125 -34.85 -4.41 14.35
CA THR A 125 -35.59 -4.78 13.13
C THR A 125 -34.96 -4.13 11.91
N TYR A 126 -34.70 -2.81 11.96
CA TYR A 126 -34.02 -2.08 10.90
C TYR A 126 -32.69 -2.72 10.51
N LEU A 127 -31.82 -2.99 11.49
CA LEU A 127 -30.54 -3.65 11.24
C LEU A 127 -30.71 -5.02 10.56
N ARG A 128 -31.66 -5.84 11.04
CA ARG A 128 -31.91 -7.17 10.45
C ARG A 128 -32.45 -7.04 9.03
N GLU A 129 -33.31 -6.08 8.74
CA GLU A 129 -33.80 -5.78 7.40
C GLU A 129 -32.65 -5.37 6.45
N GLU A 130 -31.75 -4.50 6.90
CA GLU A 130 -30.54 -4.11 6.16
C GLU A 130 -29.64 -5.32 5.85
N LEU A 131 -29.40 -6.20 6.83
CA LEU A 131 -28.62 -7.42 6.61
C LEU A 131 -29.28 -8.34 5.58
N VAL A 132 -30.60 -8.52 5.68
CA VAL A 132 -31.36 -9.33 4.71
C VAL A 132 -31.26 -8.73 3.30
N SER A 133 -31.39 -7.40 3.17
CA SER A 133 -31.24 -6.69 1.90
C SER A 133 -29.86 -6.89 1.28
N GLN A 134 -28.79 -6.67 2.07
CA GLN A 134 -27.40 -6.84 1.61
C GLN A 134 -27.12 -8.27 1.13
N ILE A 135 -27.55 -9.27 1.90
CA ILE A 135 -27.39 -10.67 1.50
C ILE A 135 -28.19 -10.97 0.24
N ALA A 136 -29.41 -10.43 0.12
CA ALA A 136 -30.25 -10.66 -1.04
C ALA A 136 -29.67 -10.05 -2.32
N HIS A 137 -29.14 -8.83 -2.27
CA HIS A 137 -28.45 -8.20 -3.41
C HIS A 137 -27.21 -8.98 -3.87
N GLN A 138 -26.53 -9.69 -2.97
CA GLN A 138 -25.41 -10.55 -3.36
C GLN A 138 -25.85 -11.88 -4.00
N LEU A 139 -27.13 -12.24 -3.90
CA LEU A 139 -27.68 -13.50 -4.40
C LEU A 139 -28.52 -13.31 -5.67
N THR A 140 -29.09 -12.14 -5.88
CA THR A 140 -29.95 -11.85 -7.03
C THR A 140 -30.11 -10.35 -7.28
N ASP A 141 -30.25 -9.98 -8.55
CA ASP A 141 -30.71 -8.67 -9.00
C ASP A 141 -32.21 -8.70 -9.41
N GLU A 142 -32.83 -9.88 -9.38
CA GLU A 142 -34.23 -10.08 -9.76
C GLU A 142 -35.16 -9.80 -8.56
N VAL A 143 -36.12 -8.90 -8.77
CA VAL A 143 -36.95 -8.29 -7.71
C VAL A 143 -37.85 -9.30 -6.98
N HIS A 144 -38.37 -10.32 -7.67
CA HIS A 144 -39.21 -11.35 -7.06
C HIS A 144 -38.40 -12.32 -6.22
N THR A 145 -37.23 -12.71 -6.67
CA THR A 145 -36.28 -13.54 -5.93
C THR A 145 -35.75 -12.78 -4.71
N TYR A 146 -35.51 -11.47 -4.84
CA TYR A 146 -35.19 -10.59 -3.72
C TYR A 146 -36.32 -10.57 -2.68
N ASN A 147 -37.57 -10.37 -3.11
CA ASN A 147 -38.72 -10.43 -2.20
C ASN A 147 -38.89 -11.82 -1.57
N ALA A 148 -38.67 -12.91 -2.33
CA ALA A 148 -38.72 -14.28 -1.81
C ALA A 148 -37.70 -14.52 -0.68
N LEU A 149 -36.51 -13.90 -0.75
CA LEU A 149 -35.53 -13.91 0.37
C LEU A 149 -36.04 -13.15 1.59
N THR A 150 -36.67 -11.99 1.41
CA THR A 150 -37.28 -11.25 2.55
C THR A 150 -38.45 -12.02 3.18
N LEU A 151 -39.26 -12.68 2.35
CA LEU A 151 -40.35 -13.53 2.80
C LEU A 151 -39.83 -14.76 3.55
N TYR A 152 -38.78 -15.41 3.03
CA TYR A 152 -38.11 -16.51 3.71
C TYR A 152 -37.58 -16.07 5.08
N ALA A 153 -36.92 -14.91 5.17
CA ALA A 153 -36.43 -14.38 6.44
C ALA A 153 -37.57 -14.12 7.45
N ALA A 154 -38.69 -13.55 6.99
CA ALA A 154 -39.87 -13.32 7.82
C ALA A 154 -40.49 -14.64 8.32
N GLN A 155 -40.65 -15.63 7.43
CA GLN A 155 -41.21 -16.95 7.76
C GLN A 155 -40.33 -17.75 8.73
N ASN A 156 -39.01 -17.55 8.70
CA ASN A 156 -38.08 -18.15 9.65
C ASN A 156 -37.93 -17.34 10.94
N ASN A 157 -38.84 -16.38 11.19
CA ASN A 157 -38.85 -15.53 12.37
C ASN A 157 -37.50 -14.85 12.60
N LEU A 158 -36.87 -14.29 11.56
CA LEU A 158 -35.70 -13.41 11.74
C LEU A 158 -36.13 -11.98 12.15
N GLY A 159 -37.43 -11.78 12.41
CA GLY A 159 -38.11 -10.55 12.85
C GLY A 159 -37.86 -9.35 11.94
N VAL A 160 -37.91 -9.66 10.65
CA VAL A 160 -38.05 -8.72 9.54
C VAL A 160 -39.44 -8.92 8.92
N CYS A 161 -39.90 -7.96 8.11
CA CYS A 161 -41.12 -8.13 7.31
C CYS A 161 -40.80 -8.39 5.84
N ALA A 162 -41.56 -9.28 5.20
CA ALA A 162 -41.51 -9.45 3.75
C ALA A 162 -41.85 -8.12 3.06
N LEU A 163 -41.15 -7.77 1.98
CA LEU A 163 -41.46 -6.52 1.25
C LEU A 163 -42.84 -6.58 0.61
N HIS A 164 -43.26 -7.74 0.15
CA HIS A 164 -44.61 -7.98 -0.33
C HIS A 164 -45.02 -9.44 -0.10
N ALA A 165 -45.81 -9.68 0.96
CA ALA A 165 -46.18 -11.04 1.37
C ALA A 165 -47.16 -11.73 0.39
N GLU A 166 -47.91 -10.95 -0.40
CA GLU A 166 -48.92 -11.44 -1.34
C GLU A 166 -48.39 -11.56 -2.78
N ASP A 167 -47.07 -11.41 -2.99
CA ASP A 167 -46.46 -11.49 -4.31
C ASP A 167 -46.72 -12.86 -4.95
N VAL A 168 -47.55 -12.86 -6.00
CA VAL A 168 -47.94 -14.07 -6.73
C VAL A 168 -46.74 -14.80 -7.38
N TYR A 169 -45.65 -14.07 -7.66
CA TYR A 169 -44.44 -14.64 -8.25
C TYR A 169 -43.50 -15.25 -7.22
N SER A 170 -43.72 -15.02 -5.92
CA SER A 170 -42.90 -15.62 -4.86
C SER A 170 -43.07 -17.15 -4.79
N ASN A 171 -44.22 -17.68 -5.23
CA ASN A 171 -44.44 -19.14 -5.34
C ASN A 171 -43.84 -19.76 -6.61
N SER A 172 -43.60 -18.96 -7.66
CA SER A 172 -42.95 -19.42 -8.90
C SER A 172 -41.44 -19.25 -8.89
N HIS A 173 -40.91 -18.38 -8.02
CA HIS A 173 -39.48 -18.15 -7.77
C HIS A 173 -39.08 -18.75 -6.42
N THR A 174 -39.45 -20.01 -6.18
CA THR A 174 -39.08 -20.73 -4.95
C THR A 174 -37.57 -20.74 -4.83
N LEU A 175 -37.07 -20.18 -3.72
CA LEU A 175 -35.65 -20.22 -3.41
C LEU A 175 -35.15 -21.66 -3.45
N THR A 176 -34.06 -21.88 -4.16
CA THR A 176 -33.37 -23.17 -4.15
C THR A 176 -32.84 -23.46 -2.75
N GLU A 177 -32.71 -24.74 -2.39
CA GLU A 177 -32.09 -25.12 -1.11
C GLU A 177 -30.66 -24.58 -0.97
N GLN A 178 -29.94 -24.43 -2.08
CA GLN A 178 -28.63 -23.79 -2.10
C GLN A 178 -28.71 -22.31 -1.72
N GLN A 179 -29.65 -21.54 -2.28
CA GLN A 179 -29.84 -20.13 -1.92
C GLN A 179 -30.22 -19.97 -0.45
N LYS A 180 -31.13 -20.82 0.06
CA LYS A 180 -31.50 -20.82 1.49
C LYS A 180 -30.30 -21.14 2.39
N ALA A 181 -29.50 -22.14 2.02
CA ALA A 181 -28.30 -22.51 2.78
C ALA A 181 -27.28 -21.37 2.80
N ILE A 182 -26.99 -20.74 1.66
CA ILE A 182 -26.07 -19.60 1.58
C ILE A 182 -26.60 -18.43 2.40
N PHE A 183 -27.90 -18.12 2.27
CA PHE A 183 -28.54 -17.05 3.03
C PHE A 183 -28.41 -17.27 4.54
N ASN A 184 -28.73 -18.47 5.04
CA ASN A 184 -28.65 -18.78 6.47
C ASN A 184 -27.24 -18.71 7.02
N VAL A 185 -26.24 -19.19 6.26
CA VAL A 185 -24.82 -19.09 6.63
C VAL A 185 -24.41 -17.62 6.73
N ARG A 186 -24.66 -16.82 5.69
CA ARG A 186 -24.29 -15.41 5.67
C ARG A 186 -25.00 -14.59 6.74
N PHE A 187 -26.28 -14.84 6.98
CA PHE A 187 -27.03 -14.14 8.02
C PHE A 187 -26.46 -14.46 9.40
N LYS A 188 -26.17 -15.74 9.68
CA LYS A 188 -25.56 -16.16 10.95
C LYS A 188 -24.16 -15.60 11.15
N GLU A 189 -23.37 -15.50 10.09
CA GLU A 189 -22.03 -14.90 10.11
C GLU A 189 -22.10 -13.38 10.33
N ALA A 190 -23.09 -12.71 9.74
CA ALA A 190 -23.25 -11.25 9.83
C ALA A 190 -23.97 -10.78 11.11
N TYR A 191 -24.77 -11.64 11.73
CA TYR A 191 -25.56 -11.33 12.92
C TYR A 191 -25.03 -12.10 14.14
N THR A 192 -23.91 -11.61 14.68
CA THR A 192 -23.29 -12.08 15.94
C THR A 192 -23.28 -10.94 16.97
N GLY A 193 -23.03 -11.21 18.26
CA GLY A 193 -23.15 -10.16 19.29
C GLY A 193 -22.24 -8.94 19.10
N TRP A 194 -20.98 -9.14 18.68
CA TRP A 194 -20.07 -8.03 18.42
C TRP A 194 -20.36 -7.31 17.11
N LEU A 195 -20.71 -8.05 16.04
CA LEU A 195 -21.15 -7.43 14.78
C LEU A 195 -22.44 -6.65 14.95
N LEU A 196 -23.37 -7.17 15.74
CA LEU A 196 -24.59 -6.48 16.14
C LEU A 196 -24.24 -5.12 16.76
N LEU A 197 -23.37 -5.11 17.77
CA LEU A 197 -22.92 -3.88 18.42
C LEU A 197 -22.22 -2.93 17.44
N ASN A 198 -21.29 -3.43 16.64
CA ASN A 198 -20.59 -2.65 15.62
C ASN A 198 -21.56 -1.98 14.63
N ASN A 199 -22.55 -2.74 14.14
CA ASN A 199 -23.50 -2.24 13.16
C ASN A 199 -24.52 -1.27 13.78
N LEU A 200 -24.96 -1.52 15.02
CA LEU A 200 -25.83 -0.59 15.75
C LEU A 200 -25.14 0.77 15.98
N ILE A 201 -23.87 0.74 16.37
CA ILE A 201 -23.08 1.96 16.52
C ILE A 201 -22.91 2.67 15.17
N ALA A 202 -22.59 1.95 14.10
CA ALA A 202 -22.48 2.54 12.77
C ALA A 202 -23.80 3.20 12.31
N ILE A 203 -24.93 2.51 12.45
CA ILE A 203 -26.26 3.06 12.13
C ILE A 203 -26.56 4.29 12.97
N PHE A 204 -26.25 4.26 14.26
CA PHE A 204 -26.46 5.39 15.15
C PHE A 204 -25.64 6.62 14.72
N TYR A 205 -24.34 6.46 14.46
CA TYR A 205 -23.51 7.57 13.98
C TYR A 205 -24.01 8.14 12.65
N GLN A 206 -24.46 7.28 11.72
CA GLN A 206 -25.05 7.72 10.46
C GLN A 206 -26.32 8.54 10.70
N GLU A 207 -27.23 8.06 11.55
CA GLU A 207 -28.46 8.76 11.94
C GLU A 207 -28.15 10.15 12.52
N LEU A 208 -27.13 10.24 13.38
CA LEU A 208 -26.72 11.50 14.00
C LEU A 208 -26.17 12.50 12.98
N GLN A 209 -25.38 12.04 12.01
CA GLN A 209 -24.82 12.87 10.96
C GLN A 209 -25.90 13.39 10.01
N ASP A 210 -26.84 12.53 9.64
CA ASP A 210 -27.88 12.86 8.66
C ASP A 210 -28.97 13.77 9.23
N HIS A 211 -29.29 13.65 10.53
CA HIS A 211 -30.49 14.26 11.10
C HIS A 211 -30.31 15.10 12.36
N TYR A 212 -29.20 14.94 13.09
CA TYR A 212 -29.00 15.59 14.39
C TYR A 212 -27.80 16.55 14.41
N GLY A 213 -27.21 16.82 13.24
CA GLY A 213 -26.14 17.80 13.08
C GLY A 213 -24.80 17.37 13.70
N TYR A 214 -24.61 16.07 13.96
CA TYR A 214 -23.35 15.56 14.45
C TYR A 214 -22.27 15.65 13.36
N ARG A 215 -21.16 16.33 13.68
CA ARG A 215 -20.05 16.61 12.75
C ARG A 215 -18.73 15.95 13.17
N GLY A 216 -18.74 15.11 14.21
CA GLY A 216 -17.52 14.55 14.80
C GLY A 216 -16.99 15.42 15.93
N TYR A 217 -15.67 15.60 16.00
CA TYR A 217 -15.06 16.57 16.90
C TYR A 217 -15.36 18.00 16.40
N ASP A 218 -15.92 18.83 17.28
CA ASP A 218 -16.20 20.24 17.02
C ASP A 218 -15.41 21.10 18.02
N SER A 219 -14.40 21.81 17.51
CA SER A 219 -13.55 22.68 18.33
C SER A 219 -14.30 23.89 18.91
N ASP A 220 -15.39 24.32 18.25
CA ASP A 220 -16.23 25.42 18.72
C ASP A 220 -17.30 24.93 19.71
N GLY A 221 -17.46 23.61 19.82
CA GLY A 221 -18.44 22.93 20.64
C GLY A 221 -19.84 22.87 20.01
N TYR A 222 -20.57 21.81 20.34
CA TYR A 222 -21.96 21.62 19.95
C TYR A 222 -22.88 22.61 20.66
N LYS A 223 -23.88 23.11 19.93
CA LYS A 223 -24.89 23.98 20.51
C LYS A 223 -25.83 23.17 21.40
N LEU A 224 -26.37 23.83 22.44
CA LEU A 224 -27.32 23.24 23.41
C LEU A 224 -28.41 22.39 22.73
N TYR A 225 -29.09 22.96 21.74
CA TYR A 225 -30.18 22.27 21.06
C TYR A 225 -29.74 21.06 20.22
N GLU A 226 -28.48 21.01 19.75
CA GLU A 226 -27.95 19.89 18.97
C GLU A 226 -27.70 18.70 19.89
N TYR A 227 -26.95 18.89 20.99
CA TYR A 227 -26.65 17.78 21.90
C TYR A 227 -27.87 17.34 22.72
N GLU A 228 -28.80 18.24 23.07
CA GLU A 228 -30.06 17.86 23.74
C GLU A 228 -30.93 16.96 22.84
N ALA A 229 -30.94 17.22 21.52
CA ALA A 229 -31.66 16.38 20.57
C ALA A 229 -31.03 14.97 20.47
N ILE A 230 -29.70 14.88 20.51
CA ILE A 230 -28.97 13.60 20.51
C ILE A 230 -29.23 12.81 21.80
N ILE A 231 -29.18 13.46 22.97
CA ILE A 231 -29.50 12.82 24.26
C ILE A 231 -30.95 12.32 24.25
N SER A 232 -31.88 13.15 23.80
CA SER A 232 -33.31 12.79 23.70
C SER A 232 -33.56 11.61 22.75
N LEU A 233 -32.77 11.48 21.68
CA LEU A 233 -32.81 10.30 20.80
C LEU A 233 -32.33 9.06 21.54
N LEU A 234 -31.19 9.13 22.25
CA LEU A 234 -30.64 8.00 22.98
C LEU A 234 -31.56 7.50 24.10
N GLU A 235 -32.10 8.42 24.90
CA GLU A 235 -33.07 8.09 25.95
C GLU A 235 -34.27 7.33 25.37
N ARG A 236 -34.76 7.77 24.20
CA ARG A 236 -35.87 7.13 23.50
C ARG A 236 -35.50 5.75 22.96
N LEU A 237 -34.34 5.63 22.30
CA LEU A 237 -33.87 4.37 21.69
C LEU A 237 -33.59 3.31 22.76
N LEU A 238 -32.85 3.68 23.80
CA LEU A 238 -32.41 2.78 24.86
C LEU A 238 -33.51 2.55 25.91
N GLN A 239 -34.52 3.41 25.94
CA GLN A 239 -35.54 3.44 27.00
C GLN A 239 -34.92 3.49 28.40
N CYS A 240 -33.77 4.15 28.51
CA CYS A 240 -33.15 4.47 29.77
C CYS A 240 -33.78 5.74 30.34
N GLY A 241 -33.68 5.92 31.66
CA GLY A 241 -34.06 7.19 32.28
C GLY A 241 -33.17 8.34 31.78
N THR A 242 -33.33 9.51 32.40
CA THR A 242 -32.58 10.71 32.02
C THR A 242 -31.06 10.47 32.02
N LEU A 243 -30.41 10.73 30.89
CA LEU A 243 -28.96 10.63 30.71
C LEU A 243 -28.31 11.98 31.01
N ALA A 244 -27.18 11.98 31.73
CA ALA A 244 -26.39 13.19 31.88
C ALA A 244 -25.61 13.48 30.58
N VAL A 245 -25.31 14.76 30.32
CA VAL A 245 -24.48 15.16 29.15
C VAL A 245 -23.15 14.42 29.15
N SER A 246 -22.51 14.29 30.33
CA SER A 246 -21.25 13.57 30.50
C SER A 246 -21.34 12.07 30.25
N ASP A 247 -22.54 11.48 30.19
CA ASP A 247 -22.72 10.06 29.88
C ASP A 247 -22.68 9.80 28.37
N VAL A 248 -22.92 10.85 27.57
CA VAL A 248 -23.03 10.77 26.10
C VAL A 248 -21.89 11.51 25.40
N PHE A 249 -21.40 12.60 25.99
CA PHE A 249 -20.40 13.48 25.39
C PHE A 249 -19.15 13.63 26.25
N ASP A 250 -18.04 13.93 25.59
CA ASP A 250 -16.84 14.47 26.22
C ASP A 250 -17.02 15.97 26.45
N LEU A 251 -16.71 16.40 27.67
CA LEU A 251 -16.74 17.79 28.07
C LEU A 251 -15.31 18.33 28.05
N ASP A 252 -15.09 19.43 27.35
CA ASP A 252 -13.83 20.15 27.43
C ASP A 252 -13.70 20.81 28.81
N GLU A 253 -12.63 20.48 29.54
CA GLU A 253 -12.40 20.98 30.90
C GLU A 253 -12.21 22.51 30.93
N GLU A 254 -11.68 23.10 29.85
CA GLU A 254 -11.38 24.54 29.80
C GLU A 254 -12.61 25.37 29.46
N SER A 255 -13.34 25.01 28.39
CA SER A 255 -14.53 25.76 27.94
C SER A 255 -15.84 25.29 28.58
N SER A 256 -15.85 24.14 29.27
CA SER A 256 -17.07 23.39 29.62
C SER A 256 -17.97 23.07 28.41
N GLY A 257 -17.41 23.15 27.20
CA GLY A 257 -18.10 22.89 25.94
C GLY A 257 -18.22 21.40 25.65
N VAL A 258 -19.30 21.04 24.94
CA VAL A 258 -19.51 19.68 24.43
C VAL A 258 -18.78 19.57 23.09
N THR A 259 -17.73 18.76 22.98
CA THR A 259 -16.87 18.75 21.77
C THR A 259 -17.06 17.52 20.89
N GLN A 260 -17.41 16.37 21.47
CA GLN A 260 -17.62 15.12 20.73
C GLN A 260 -18.37 14.08 21.57
N LEU A 261 -18.82 13.00 20.94
CA LEU A 261 -19.42 11.87 21.64
C LEU A 261 -18.38 11.06 22.42
N ASN A 262 -18.76 10.65 23.63
CA ASN A 262 -18.00 9.69 24.42
C ASN A 262 -18.30 8.27 23.90
N GLY A 263 -17.57 7.88 22.85
CA GLY A 263 -17.73 6.58 22.19
C GLY A 263 -17.73 5.38 23.14
N PRO A 264 -16.79 5.25 24.10
CA PRO A 264 -16.74 4.11 25.02
C PRO A 264 -17.98 4.00 25.91
N LYS A 265 -18.46 5.12 26.47
CA LYS A 265 -19.70 5.13 27.26
C LYS A 265 -20.91 4.79 26.40
N LEU A 266 -20.99 5.32 25.19
CA LEU A 266 -22.07 5.00 24.25
C LEU A 266 -22.13 3.50 23.95
N ILE A 267 -21.00 2.88 23.62
CA ILE A 267 -20.91 1.43 23.37
C ILE A 267 -21.39 0.65 24.60
N ALA A 268 -20.98 1.07 25.79
CA ALA A 268 -21.40 0.45 27.05
C ALA A 268 -22.91 0.59 27.31
N LEU A 269 -23.49 1.76 27.05
CA LEU A 269 -24.93 2.02 27.18
C LEU A 269 -25.75 1.10 26.26
N TYR A 270 -25.36 0.99 24.99
CA TYR A 270 -26.01 0.06 24.05
C TYR A 270 -25.95 -1.37 24.54
N LEU A 271 -24.79 -1.81 25.02
CA LEU A 271 -24.59 -3.18 25.45
C LEU A 271 -25.35 -3.52 26.74
N GLN A 272 -25.34 -2.61 27.72
CA GLN A 272 -26.15 -2.73 28.92
C GLN A 272 -27.64 -2.81 28.57
N CYS A 273 -28.10 -1.98 27.64
CA CYS A 273 -29.47 -2.02 27.13
C CYS A 273 -29.78 -3.38 26.47
N LEU A 274 -28.91 -3.87 25.60
CA LEU A 274 -29.09 -5.15 24.91
C LEU A 274 -29.13 -6.34 25.86
N VAL A 275 -28.31 -6.32 26.93
CA VAL A 275 -28.31 -7.36 27.97
C VAL A 275 -29.54 -7.23 28.87
N ALA A 276 -29.88 -6.03 29.33
CA ALA A 276 -31.01 -5.79 30.22
C ALA A 276 -32.36 -6.14 29.58
N GLN A 277 -32.52 -5.84 28.29
CA GLN A 277 -33.70 -6.21 27.50
C GLN A 277 -33.64 -7.66 26.98
N GLY A 278 -32.56 -8.39 27.30
CA GLY A 278 -32.42 -9.81 27.03
C GLY A 278 -32.15 -10.17 25.57
N TYR A 279 -31.66 -9.25 24.73
CA TYR A 279 -31.22 -9.56 23.35
C TYR A 279 -29.85 -10.24 23.32
N LEU A 280 -28.98 -9.88 24.27
CA LEU A 280 -27.65 -10.47 24.43
C LEU A 280 -27.55 -11.22 25.76
N MET A 281 -26.86 -12.35 25.73
CA MET A 281 -26.41 -13.09 26.89
C MET A 281 -24.91 -12.86 27.04
N THR A 282 -24.50 -12.36 28.20
CA THR A 282 -23.10 -12.19 28.56
C THR A 282 -22.80 -13.03 29.81
N ASP A 283 -21.59 -13.56 29.89
CA ASP A 283 -21.09 -14.09 31.16
C ASP A 283 -20.63 -12.93 32.09
N ALA A 284 -20.30 -13.26 33.34
CA ALA A 284 -19.91 -12.26 34.34
C ALA A 284 -18.58 -11.55 34.00
N ASN A 285 -17.62 -12.26 33.42
CA ASN A 285 -16.31 -11.70 33.07
C ASN A 285 -16.42 -10.78 31.85
N GLU A 286 -17.24 -11.15 30.89
CA GLU A 286 -17.57 -10.32 29.73
C GLU A 286 -18.21 -9.00 30.18
N LEU A 287 -19.19 -9.04 31.08
CA LEU A 287 -19.80 -7.82 31.61
C LEU A 287 -18.77 -6.92 32.33
N LEU A 288 -17.87 -7.51 33.13
CA LEU A 288 -16.79 -6.78 33.80
C LEU A 288 -15.81 -6.15 32.80
N PHE A 289 -15.44 -6.88 31.74
CA PHE A 289 -14.58 -6.38 30.66
C PHE A 289 -15.20 -5.15 29.99
N LEU A 290 -16.48 -5.24 29.66
CA LEU A 290 -17.21 -4.17 29.01
C LEU A 290 -17.37 -2.94 29.91
N GLN A 291 -17.60 -3.15 31.21
CA GLN A 291 -17.63 -2.07 32.19
C GLN A 291 -16.26 -1.40 32.37
N ALA A 292 -15.15 -2.15 32.23
CA ALA A 292 -13.81 -1.59 32.29
C ALA A 292 -13.48 -0.77 31.02
N LEU A 293 -13.85 -1.30 29.85
CA LEU A 293 -13.76 -0.58 28.58
C LEU A 293 -14.53 0.75 28.60
N ALA A 294 -15.78 0.74 29.12
CA ALA A 294 -16.64 1.92 29.23
C ALA A 294 -16.01 3.06 30.03
N ARG A 295 -15.24 2.71 31.07
CA ARG A 295 -14.59 3.65 31.97
C ARG A 295 -13.23 4.13 31.45
N ASN A 296 -12.78 3.61 30.30
CA ASN A 296 -11.41 3.75 29.82
C ASN A 296 -10.37 3.37 30.90
N ASP A 297 -10.71 2.44 31.80
CA ASP A 297 -9.87 2.01 32.93
C ASP A 297 -9.38 0.56 32.76
N LEU A 298 -9.32 0.09 31.51
CA LEU A 298 -8.95 -1.28 31.17
C LEU A 298 -7.54 -1.61 31.66
N LYS A 299 -7.48 -2.29 32.81
CA LYS A 299 -6.25 -2.89 33.34
C LYS A 299 -6.08 -4.29 32.76
N TYR A 300 -4.83 -4.72 32.66
CA TYR A 300 -4.51 -6.09 32.29
C TYR A 300 -5.17 -7.07 33.27
N ASP A 301 -6.06 -7.90 32.76
CA ASP A 301 -6.66 -9.03 33.47
C ASP A 301 -6.68 -10.21 32.49
N VAL A 302 -6.09 -11.34 32.89
CA VAL A 302 -6.02 -12.55 32.07
C VAL A 302 -7.42 -13.04 31.68
N SER A 303 -8.42 -12.82 32.53
CA SER A 303 -9.81 -13.17 32.23
C SER A 303 -10.42 -12.34 31.10
N PHE A 304 -9.85 -11.18 30.78
CA PHE A 304 -10.33 -10.31 29.70
C PHE A 304 -9.76 -10.63 28.33
N VAL A 305 -8.65 -11.37 28.29
CA VAL A 305 -7.91 -11.67 27.06
C VAL A 305 -8.79 -12.25 25.93
N PRO A 306 -9.68 -13.23 26.15
CA PRO A 306 -10.54 -13.75 25.08
C PRO A 306 -11.45 -12.69 24.46
N TYR A 307 -11.91 -11.70 25.24
CA TYR A 307 -12.79 -10.63 24.76
C TYR A 307 -11.99 -9.53 24.05
N MET A 308 -10.76 -9.26 24.49
CA MET A 308 -9.83 -8.37 23.79
C MET A 308 -9.52 -8.91 22.38
N ILE A 309 -9.19 -10.20 22.25
CA ILE A 309 -8.94 -10.84 20.96
C ILE A 309 -10.14 -10.68 20.01
N GLU A 310 -11.34 -10.83 20.53
CA GLU A 310 -12.55 -10.68 19.74
C GLU A 310 -12.79 -9.22 19.33
N LEU A 311 -12.62 -8.27 20.25
CA LEU A 311 -12.77 -6.84 19.96
C LEU A 311 -11.79 -6.35 18.88
N VAL A 312 -10.57 -6.90 18.84
CA VAL A 312 -9.56 -6.62 17.80
C VAL A 312 -10.04 -6.95 16.39
N ARG A 313 -10.99 -7.88 16.24
CA ARG A 313 -11.61 -8.20 14.94
C ARG A 313 -12.52 -7.08 14.42
N TYR A 314 -12.85 -6.09 15.25
CA TYR A 314 -13.75 -4.99 14.92
C TYR A 314 -13.05 -3.63 15.11
N PRO A 315 -12.13 -3.23 14.20
CA PRO A 315 -11.39 -1.97 14.33
C PRO A 315 -12.29 -0.73 14.38
N ASN A 316 -13.48 -0.80 13.76
CA ASN A 316 -14.48 0.24 13.82
C ASN A 316 -15.05 0.47 15.22
N LEU A 317 -15.05 -0.54 16.10
CA LEU A 317 -15.33 -0.36 17.51
C LEU A 317 -14.10 0.18 18.25
N LEU A 318 -12.91 -0.33 17.93
CA LEU A 318 -11.66 0.10 18.57
C LEU A 318 -11.38 1.60 18.42
N LYS A 319 -11.71 2.21 17.27
CA LYS A 319 -11.46 3.63 17.01
C LYS A 319 -12.14 4.58 18.00
N HIS A 320 -13.13 4.10 18.75
CA HIS A 320 -13.84 4.88 19.75
C HIS A 320 -13.13 4.91 21.10
N TYR A 321 -12.12 4.08 21.33
CA TYR A 321 -11.41 4.03 22.62
C TYR A 321 -10.17 4.91 22.64
N SER A 322 -9.74 5.27 23.85
CA SER A 322 -8.50 6.03 24.02
C SER A 322 -7.29 5.26 23.47
N PRO A 323 -6.24 5.94 22.98
CA PRO A 323 -5.01 5.29 22.54
C PRO A 323 -4.43 4.34 23.59
N ALA A 324 -4.43 4.75 24.87
CA ALA A 324 -3.95 3.93 25.98
C ALA A 324 -4.75 2.63 26.14
N SER A 325 -6.07 2.67 25.97
CA SER A 325 -6.93 1.47 25.99
C SER A 325 -6.61 0.54 24.82
N ILE A 326 -6.43 1.10 23.61
CA ILE A 326 -6.09 0.32 22.42
C ILE A 326 -4.70 -0.30 22.57
N ASP A 327 -3.74 0.44 23.11
CA ASP A 327 -2.40 -0.06 23.42
C ASP A 327 -2.46 -1.21 24.43
N ALA A 328 -3.24 -1.09 25.49
CA ALA A 328 -3.45 -2.17 26.44
C ALA A 328 -4.03 -3.43 25.76
N ILE A 329 -5.04 -3.26 24.90
CA ILE A 329 -5.63 -4.34 24.11
C ILE A 329 -4.57 -4.99 23.21
N PHE A 330 -3.86 -4.19 22.41
CA PHE A 330 -2.86 -4.70 21.46
C PHE A 330 -1.69 -5.38 22.18
N ASN A 331 -1.20 -4.84 23.29
CA ASN A 331 -0.18 -5.48 24.11
C ASN A 331 -0.61 -6.89 24.58
N CYS A 332 -1.89 -7.11 24.86
CA CYS A 332 -2.41 -8.42 25.26
C CYS A 332 -2.61 -9.35 24.07
N THR A 333 -3.22 -8.85 22.99
CA THR A 333 -3.65 -9.69 21.87
C THR A 333 -2.52 -10.02 20.92
N VAL A 334 -1.48 -9.19 20.86
CA VAL A 334 -0.36 -9.37 19.94
C VAL A 334 0.44 -10.65 20.21
N GLU A 335 0.54 -11.05 21.49
CA GLU A 335 1.25 -12.27 21.88
C GLU A 335 0.51 -13.55 21.47
N ILE A 336 -0.81 -13.47 21.33
CA ILE A 336 -1.69 -14.64 21.11
C ILE A 336 -2.15 -14.71 19.65
N GLU A 337 -2.61 -13.59 19.10
CA GLU A 337 -3.13 -13.44 17.75
C GLU A 337 -2.48 -12.25 17.03
N PRO A 338 -1.17 -12.33 16.70
CA PRO A 338 -0.42 -11.24 16.10
C PRO A 338 -1.00 -10.80 14.75
N HIS A 339 -1.47 -11.74 13.92
CA HIS A 339 -2.08 -11.42 12.63
C HIS A 339 -3.31 -10.52 12.77
N LEU A 340 -4.24 -10.87 13.67
CA LEU A 340 -5.46 -10.08 13.90
C LEU A 340 -5.11 -8.70 14.45
N THR A 341 -4.17 -8.63 15.40
CA THR A 341 -3.72 -7.36 16.00
C THR A 341 -3.12 -6.43 14.94
N LEU A 342 -2.27 -6.97 14.07
CA LEU A 342 -1.67 -6.20 12.97
C LEU A 342 -2.70 -5.72 11.94
N GLN A 343 -3.68 -6.56 11.61
CA GLN A 343 -4.78 -6.17 10.72
C GLN A 343 -5.63 -5.04 11.33
N ALA A 344 -5.90 -5.12 12.63
CA ALA A 344 -6.64 -4.08 13.34
C ALA A 344 -5.85 -2.76 13.40
N TYR A 345 -4.57 -2.82 13.77
CA TYR A 345 -3.68 -1.65 13.78
C TYR A 345 -3.64 -0.97 12.40
N LYS A 346 -3.47 -1.75 11.32
CA LYS A 346 -3.50 -1.21 9.96
C LYS A 346 -4.81 -0.49 9.64
N THR A 347 -5.94 -1.11 10.00
CA THR A 347 -7.26 -0.50 9.77
C THR A 347 -7.41 0.81 10.57
N LEU A 348 -6.92 0.87 11.81
CA LEU A 348 -6.94 2.09 12.62
C LEU A 348 -6.03 3.20 12.03
N LEU A 349 -4.87 2.84 11.49
CA LEU A 349 -4.02 3.81 10.78
C LEU A 349 -4.69 4.37 9.53
N ASP A 350 -5.36 3.53 8.75
CA ASP A 350 -6.12 3.96 7.57
C ASP A 350 -7.28 4.89 7.94
N LEU A 351 -7.81 4.78 9.17
CA LEU A 351 -8.77 5.70 9.76
C LEU A 351 -8.15 6.98 10.36
N SER A 352 -6.87 7.26 10.06
CA SER A 352 -6.12 8.44 10.54
C SER A 352 -5.94 8.52 12.05
N PHE A 353 -5.89 7.39 12.74
CA PHE A 353 -5.66 7.34 14.18
C PHE A 353 -4.14 7.45 14.48
N GLN A 354 -3.63 8.69 14.59
CA GLN A 354 -2.18 8.99 14.58
C GLN A 354 -1.45 8.81 15.92
N THR A 355 -2.15 8.48 17.01
CA THR A 355 -1.61 8.56 18.38
C THR A 355 -1.44 7.20 19.07
N LEU A 356 -1.53 6.08 18.35
CA LEU A 356 -1.29 4.77 18.96
C LEU A 356 0.19 4.65 19.33
N SER A 357 0.46 4.23 20.57
CA SER A 357 1.82 3.88 20.92
C SER A 357 2.27 2.68 20.10
N PHE A 358 3.58 2.56 19.95
CA PHE A 358 4.21 1.44 19.27
C PHE A 358 4.78 0.42 20.26
N THR A 359 4.41 0.50 21.55
CA THR A 359 5.02 -0.33 22.60
C THR A 359 4.73 -1.81 22.41
N TRP A 360 3.55 -2.14 21.87
CA TRP A 360 3.13 -3.52 21.60
C TRP A 360 4.00 -4.22 20.54
N PHE A 361 4.68 -3.46 19.68
CA PHE A 361 5.59 -4.03 18.69
C PHE A 361 6.76 -4.77 19.35
N ALA A 362 7.22 -4.30 20.52
CA ALA A 362 8.28 -4.96 21.27
C ALA A 362 7.88 -6.37 21.76
N ASN A 363 6.59 -6.63 21.92
CA ASN A 363 6.05 -7.92 22.38
C ASN A 363 5.79 -8.92 21.24
N LEU A 364 5.88 -8.49 19.97
CA LEU A 364 5.83 -9.40 18.84
C LEU A 364 7.02 -10.37 18.86
N SER A 365 6.79 -11.60 18.37
CA SER A 365 7.92 -12.48 18.05
C SER A 365 8.79 -11.84 16.96
N VAL A 366 10.10 -12.14 16.98
CA VAL A 366 11.06 -11.58 16.03
C VAL A 366 10.60 -11.77 14.58
N GLN A 367 10.04 -12.93 14.23
CA GLN A 367 9.51 -13.21 12.89
C GLN A 367 8.42 -12.22 12.46
N TRP A 368 7.52 -11.85 13.38
CA TRP A 368 6.46 -10.89 13.08
C TRP A 368 6.96 -9.45 13.05
N GLN A 369 7.90 -9.08 13.93
CA GLN A 369 8.58 -7.79 13.89
C GLN A 369 9.24 -7.59 12.52
N GLU A 370 9.96 -8.62 12.04
CA GLU A 370 10.62 -8.62 10.74
C GLU A 370 9.62 -8.45 9.60
N SER A 371 8.53 -9.23 9.61
CA SER A 371 7.47 -9.18 8.60
C SER A 371 6.78 -7.81 8.54
N PHE A 372 6.40 -7.27 9.69
CA PHE A 372 5.71 -5.99 9.77
C PHE A 372 6.61 -4.84 9.32
N PHE A 373 7.88 -4.85 9.73
CA PHE A 373 8.84 -3.82 9.32
C PHE A 373 9.13 -3.88 7.82
N ALA A 374 9.29 -5.09 7.25
CA ALA A 374 9.42 -5.23 5.80
C ALA A 374 8.18 -4.71 5.05
N GLN A 375 6.97 -5.00 5.54
CA GLN A 375 5.74 -4.46 4.97
C GLN A 375 5.70 -2.93 5.05
N ALA A 376 6.05 -2.34 6.18
CA ALA A 376 6.10 -0.89 6.34
C ALA A 376 7.09 -0.24 5.35
N LEU A 377 8.30 -0.77 5.22
CA LEU A 377 9.34 -0.24 4.32
C LEU A 377 9.03 -0.37 2.83
N SER A 378 8.22 -1.37 2.44
CA SER A 378 7.81 -1.59 1.04
C SER A 378 6.64 -0.72 0.60
N SER A 379 5.93 -0.09 1.54
CA SER A 379 4.82 0.80 1.23
C SER A 379 5.30 2.22 0.94
N THR A 380 4.73 2.84 -0.09
CA THR A 380 4.96 4.26 -0.41
C THR A 380 3.88 5.18 0.17
N ALA A 381 2.87 4.65 0.87
CA ALA A 381 1.79 5.46 1.39
C ALA A 381 2.22 6.26 2.64
N HIS A 382 1.82 7.52 2.73
CA HIS A 382 2.17 8.41 3.86
C HIS A 382 1.75 7.86 5.23
N THR A 383 0.65 7.10 5.30
CA THR A 383 0.17 6.46 6.54
C THR A 383 1.17 5.47 7.13
N HIS A 384 2.05 4.90 6.31
CA HIS A 384 3.11 4.01 6.77
C HIS A 384 4.34 4.74 7.29
N GLN A 385 4.52 6.03 6.98
CA GLN A 385 5.70 6.78 7.43
C GLN A 385 5.76 6.88 8.96
N SER A 386 4.63 7.16 9.61
CA SER A 386 4.54 7.16 11.08
C SER A 386 4.89 5.79 11.67
N SER A 387 4.44 4.70 11.05
CA SER A 387 4.82 3.34 11.48
C SER A 387 6.31 3.08 11.30
N ILE A 388 6.89 3.49 10.18
CA ILE A 388 8.34 3.38 9.94
C ILE A 388 9.10 4.16 11.01
N ASP A 389 8.72 5.40 11.29
CA ASP A 389 9.38 6.25 12.28
C ASP A 389 9.30 5.66 13.69
N ASN A 390 8.16 5.08 14.06
CA ASN A 390 7.98 4.38 15.32
C ASN A 390 8.84 3.10 15.42
N ILE A 391 8.89 2.28 14.36
CA ILE A 391 9.75 1.09 14.33
C ILE A 391 11.24 1.48 14.41
N VAL A 392 11.63 2.56 13.72
CA VAL A 392 13.00 3.06 13.75
C VAL A 392 13.33 3.61 15.13
N ALA A 393 12.44 4.36 15.77
CA ALA A 393 12.61 4.82 17.14
C ALA A 393 12.83 3.64 18.10
N TRP A 394 11.96 2.62 18.04
CA TRP A 394 12.14 1.39 18.81
C TRP A 394 13.48 0.71 18.53
N CYS A 395 13.88 0.58 17.25
CA CYS A 395 15.19 0.02 16.89
C CYS A 395 16.33 0.83 17.51
N LEU A 396 16.22 2.16 17.52
CA LEU A 396 17.24 3.07 18.06
C LEU A 396 17.34 3.03 19.59
N GLU A 397 16.26 2.68 20.29
CA GLU A 397 16.25 2.47 21.75
C GLU A 397 16.93 1.16 22.17
N LEU A 398 17.07 0.19 21.26
CA LEU A 398 17.82 -1.04 21.53
C LEU A 398 19.31 -0.74 21.73
N GLU A 399 19.95 -1.45 22.68
CA GLU A 399 21.41 -1.49 22.77
C GLU A 399 22.02 -1.84 21.41
N VAL A 400 23.13 -1.18 21.04
CA VAL A 400 23.73 -1.26 19.70
C VAL A 400 23.94 -2.70 19.23
N GLU A 401 24.37 -3.60 20.13
CA GLU A 401 24.58 -5.02 19.82
C GLU A 401 23.27 -5.78 19.58
N LYS A 402 22.20 -5.49 20.35
CA LYS A 402 20.87 -6.07 20.12
C LYS A 402 20.28 -5.59 18.80
N ARG A 403 20.41 -4.30 18.50
CA ARG A 403 20.01 -3.72 17.21
C ARG A 403 20.76 -4.36 16.04
N PHE A 404 22.07 -4.52 16.16
CA PHE A 404 22.90 -5.18 15.14
C PHE A 404 22.42 -6.61 14.88
N ASN A 405 22.21 -7.40 15.93
CA ASN A 405 21.76 -8.79 15.78
C ASN A 405 20.34 -8.88 15.18
N PHE A 406 19.42 -8.02 15.60
CA PHE A 406 18.08 -7.90 15.00
C PHE A 406 18.17 -7.56 13.51
N LEU A 407 18.87 -6.49 13.12
CA LEU A 407 18.97 -6.07 11.72
C LEU A 407 19.68 -7.12 10.85
N ARG A 408 20.67 -7.83 11.40
CA ARG A 408 21.36 -8.90 10.70
C ARG A 408 20.41 -10.05 10.38
N GLN A 409 19.67 -10.53 11.39
CA GLN A 409 18.69 -11.60 11.23
C GLN A 409 17.57 -11.18 10.27
N ALA A 410 17.01 -9.99 10.49
CA ALA A 410 15.91 -9.45 9.71
C ALA A 410 16.26 -9.20 8.24
N THR A 411 17.49 -8.76 7.97
CA THR A 411 17.98 -8.64 6.59
C THR A 411 18.11 -9.99 5.92
N SER A 412 18.57 -11.01 6.65
CA SER A 412 18.64 -12.36 6.11
C SER A 412 17.28 -12.99 5.87
N ASN A 413 16.29 -12.74 6.73
CA ASN A 413 14.97 -13.38 6.60
C ASN A 413 14.03 -12.64 5.64
N ARG A 414 14.02 -11.30 5.71
CA ARG A 414 13.02 -10.44 5.06
C ARG A 414 13.61 -9.32 4.21
N GLY A 415 14.93 -9.17 4.17
CA GLY A 415 15.57 -8.14 3.36
C GLY A 415 15.32 -6.72 3.86
N ILE A 416 15.14 -6.51 5.17
CA ILE A 416 14.82 -5.18 5.74
C ILE A 416 15.76 -4.09 5.24
N LEU A 417 17.08 -4.29 5.33
CA LEU A 417 18.04 -3.27 4.88
C LEU A 417 18.04 -3.09 3.36
N ILE A 418 17.62 -4.10 2.58
CA ILE A 418 17.44 -3.98 1.13
C ILE A 418 16.21 -3.14 0.81
N LEU A 419 15.10 -3.37 1.51
CA LEU A 419 13.88 -2.57 1.36
C LEU A 419 14.14 -1.11 1.78
N ALA A 420 14.82 -0.91 2.92
CA ALA A 420 15.23 0.43 3.35
C ALA A 420 16.17 1.09 2.33
N ALA A 421 17.18 0.37 1.85
CA ALA A 421 18.09 0.88 0.82
C ALA A 421 17.36 1.27 -0.48
N ARG A 422 16.34 0.52 -0.89
CA ARG A 422 15.60 0.78 -2.13
C ARG A 422 14.60 1.93 -1.99
N HIS A 423 13.82 1.93 -0.91
CA HIS A 423 12.64 2.79 -0.79
C HIS A 423 12.80 3.92 0.23
N GLN A 424 13.67 3.76 1.24
CA GLN A 424 13.76 4.65 2.42
C GLN A 424 15.23 4.84 2.87
N PRO A 425 16.11 5.45 2.05
CA PRO A 425 17.56 5.53 2.32
C PRO A 425 17.90 6.32 3.60
N ASP A 426 17.06 7.26 4.01
CA ASP A 426 17.24 8.02 5.25
C ASP A 426 16.98 7.14 6.49
N VAL A 427 15.99 6.24 6.40
CA VAL A 427 15.73 5.23 7.43
C VAL A 427 16.91 4.28 7.57
N LEU A 428 17.47 3.81 6.45
CA LEU A 428 18.68 2.99 6.46
C LEU A 428 19.83 3.70 7.20
N THR A 429 20.05 4.97 6.90
CA THR A 429 21.11 5.77 7.54
C THR A 429 20.89 5.86 9.06
N ARG A 430 19.65 6.12 9.50
CA ARG A 430 19.27 6.15 10.92
C ARG A 430 19.49 4.80 11.60
N LEU A 431 19.05 3.70 10.99
CA LEU A 431 19.20 2.35 11.56
C LEU A 431 20.65 1.95 11.82
N LEU A 432 21.57 2.45 11.00
CA LEU A 432 23.01 2.20 11.12
C LEU A 432 23.73 3.20 12.02
N ASP A 433 23.04 4.22 12.52
CA ASP A 433 23.65 5.28 13.33
C ASP A 433 24.23 4.74 14.63
N ASN A 434 25.33 5.31 15.13
CA ASN A 434 26.07 4.86 16.32
C ASN A 434 26.63 3.41 16.27
N MET A 435 26.45 2.66 15.18
CA MET A 435 27.17 1.39 14.98
C MET A 435 28.63 1.63 14.59
N ASN A 436 29.51 0.73 15.02
CA ASN A 436 30.92 0.77 14.59
C ASN A 436 31.04 0.37 13.11
N PHE A 437 32.19 0.65 12.49
CA PHE A 437 32.39 0.41 11.06
C PHE A 437 32.26 -1.08 10.70
N GLU A 438 32.80 -2.01 11.48
CA GLU A 438 32.68 -3.45 11.22
C GLU A 438 31.21 -3.91 11.16
N GLN A 439 30.39 -3.49 12.12
CA GLN A 439 28.95 -3.79 12.14
C GLN A 439 28.24 -3.23 10.91
N LYS A 440 28.52 -1.98 10.54
CA LYS A 440 27.97 -1.33 9.33
C LYS A 440 28.34 -2.10 8.07
N ILE A 441 29.61 -2.48 7.92
CA ILE A 441 30.10 -3.27 6.78
C ILE A 441 29.39 -4.62 6.72
N LEU A 442 29.28 -5.34 7.84
CA LEU A 442 28.62 -6.64 7.91
C LEU A 442 27.15 -6.56 7.50
N LEU A 443 26.41 -5.57 8.00
CA LEU A 443 25.00 -5.35 7.66
C LEU A 443 24.83 -4.97 6.18
N MET A 444 25.67 -4.07 5.67
CA MET A 444 25.64 -3.65 4.27
C MET A 444 26.12 -4.72 3.27
N ASN A 445 26.70 -5.82 3.80
CA ASN A 445 27.07 -7.05 3.10
C ASN A 445 26.13 -8.23 3.40
N ALA A 446 25.09 -8.04 4.23
CA ALA A 446 24.21 -9.12 4.61
C ALA A 446 23.35 -9.58 3.42
N ARG A 447 23.24 -10.90 3.25
CA ARG A 447 22.45 -11.54 2.18
C ARG A 447 21.10 -12.00 2.70
N ILE A 448 20.09 -11.95 1.84
CA ILE A 448 18.81 -12.65 2.05
C ILE A 448 19.05 -14.17 1.94
N SER A 449 18.56 -14.93 2.91
CA SER A 449 18.51 -16.38 2.88
C SER A 449 17.56 -16.84 1.77
N ARG A 450 18.05 -17.74 0.90
CA ARG A 450 17.34 -18.21 -0.29
C ARG A 450 16.02 -18.93 -0.03
N GLU A 451 15.77 -19.34 1.22
CA GLU A 451 14.64 -20.19 1.55
C GLU A 451 13.27 -19.48 1.44
N HIS A 452 13.22 -18.15 1.32
CA HIS A 452 11.97 -17.40 1.41
C HIS A 452 11.64 -16.45 0.26
N THR A 453 12.47 -16.35 -0.79
CA THR A 453 12.19 -15.43 -1.92
C THR A 453 12.50 -16.07 -3.27
N MET A 454 11.54 -16.02 -4.21
CA MET A 454 11.74 -16.37 -5.62
C MET A 454 12.67 -15.41 -6.38
N VAL A 455 13.19 -14.39 -5.70
CA VAL A 455 14.12 -13.39 -6.25
C VAL A 455 15.47 -14.08 -6.48
N ARG A 456 15.82 -14.25 -7.77
CA ARG A 456 17.07 -14.90 -8.21
C ARG A 456 18.32 -14.03 -8.00
N SER A 457 18.18 -12.77 -7.55
CA SER A 457 19.29 -11.82 -7.44
C SER A 457 19.92 -11.82 -6.05
N PHE A 458 21.27 -11.81 -6.02
CA PHE A 458 22.10 -11.68 -4.84
C PHE A 458 22.19 -10.22 -4.39
N GLU A 459 21.05 -9.58 -4.16
CA GLU A 459 21.01 -8.17 -3.81
C GLU A 459 21.62 -7.95 -2.43
N LEU A 460 22.56 -7.01 -2.33
CA LEU A 460 23.12 -6.54 -1.07
C LEU A 460 22.56 -5.14 -0.76
N PRO A 461 22.36 -4.78 0.51
CA PRO A 461 21.86 -3.45 0.86
C PRO A 461 22.67 -2.31 0.26
N PHE A 462 24.01 -2.41 0.24
CA PHE A 462 24.85 -1.37 -0.37
C PHE A 462 24.68 -1.28 -1.89
N ASP A 463 24.56 -2.42 -2.58
CA ASP A 463 24.42 -2.43 -4.05
C ASP A 463 23.09 -1.81 -4.46
N ILE A 464 22.03 -2.10 -3.69
CA ILE A 464 20.70 -1.51 -3.87
C ILE A 464 20.71 -0.02 -3.54
N LEU A 465 21.37 0.39 -2.45
CA LEU A 465 21.51 1.80 -2.10
C LEU A 465 22.28 2.55 -3.18
N LEU A 466 23.38 1.96 -3.67
CA LEU A 466 24.20 2.53 -4.73
C LEU A 466 23.40 2.65 -6.01
N HIS A 467 22.66 1.60 -6.40
CA HIS A 467 21.83 1.59 -7.61
C HIS A 467 20.74 2.66 -7.60
N HIS A 468 19.96 2.74 -6.52
CA HIS A 468 18.77 3.60 -6.47
C HIS A 468 19.06 5.01 -5.91
N HIS A 469 20.05 5.15 -5.02
CA HIS A 469 20.36 6.39 -4.29
C HIS A 469 21.88 6.64 -4.24
N PRO A 470 22.55 6.82 -5.38
CA PRO A 470 24.02 6.86 -5.45
C PRO A 470 24.65 7.93 -4.57
N LEU A 471 24.04 9.12 -4.45
CA LEU A 471 24.55 10.19 -3.58
C LEU A 471 24.53 9.79 -2.10
N LYS A 472 23.50 9.08 -1.64
CA LYS A 472 23.40 8.58 -0.26
C LYS A 472 24.39 7.45 -0.02
N ALA A 473 24.58 6.56 -1.01
CA ALA A 473 25.61 5.53 -0.95
C ALA A 473 27.02 6.12 -0.86
N LEU A 474 27.32 7.16 -1.63
CA LEU A 474 28.60 7.88 -1.57
C LEU A 474 28.80 8.57 -0.23
N ALA A 475 27.77 9.20 0.32
CA ALA A 475 27.83 9.79 1.66
C ALA A 475 28.14 8.73 2.73
N PHE A 476 27.39 7.62 2.72
CA PHE A 476 27.66 6.48 3.61
C PHE A 476 29.10 5.96 3.47
N PHE A 477 29.57 5.79 2.23
CA PHE A 477 30.91 5.31 1.93
C PHE A 477 32.00 6.26 2.42
N ALA A 478 31.83 7.57 2.23
CA ALA A 478 32.76 8.60 2.68
C ALA A 478 32.87 8.71 4.20
N HIS A 479 31.87 8.24 4.95
CA HIS A 479 31.91 8.20 6.42
C HIS A 479 32.71 7.03 6.99
N LEU A 480 33.08 6.04 6.18
CA LEU A 480 33.92 4.92 6.58
C LEU A 480 35.40 5.32 6.50
N ASP A 481 36.24 4.74 7.35
CA ASP A 481 37.70 4.83 7.14
C ASP A 481 38.13 4.01 5.91
N LYS A 482 39.37 4.24 5.47
CA LYS A 482 39.92 3.65 4.24
C LYS A 482 39.91 2.12 4.25
N ASP A 483 40.22 1.49 5.38
CA ASP A 483 40.28 0.04 5.49
C ASP A 483 38.87 -0.58 5.38
N HIS A 484 37.88 0.07 5.99
CA HIS A 484 36.49 -0.35 5.88
C HIS A 484 35.88 -0.05 4.50
N GLN A 485 36.29 1.04 3.85
CA GLN A 485 35.95 1.31 2.45
C GLN A 485 36.45 0.19 1.53
N LEU A 486 37.71 -0.24 1.71
CA LEU A 486 38.26 -1.41 1.01
C LEU A 486 37.42 -2.66 1.30
N LYS A 487 37.16 -2.99 2.57
CA LYS A 487 36.33 -4.15 2.96
C LYS A 487 34.92 -4.11 2.37
N LEU A 488 34.32 -2.91 2.24
CA LEU A 488 32.98 -2.78 1.68
C LEU A 488 32.95 -3.14 0.20
N LEU A 489 33.98 -2.73 -0.56
CA LEU A 489 34.08 -2.94 -2.00
C LEU A 489 34.75 -4.25 -2.39
N ASP A 490 35.45 -4.88 -1.44
CA ASP A 490 36.08 -6.18 -1.60
C ASP A 490 35.05 -7.27 -1.91
N ILE A 491 35.54 -8.37 -2.49
CA ILE A 491 34.72 -9.52 -2.88
C ILE A 491 34.27 -10.25 -1.63
N TYR A 492 32.95 -10.36 -1.46
CA TYR A 492 32.35 -10.99 -0.30
C TYR A 492 31.77 -12.37 -0.66
N GLY A 493 32.31 -13.43 -0.03
CA GLY A 493 31.76 -14.80 0.01
C GLY A 493 32.05 -15.72 -1.19
N ASP A 494 31.67 -17.00 -1.04
CA ASP A 494 31.99 -18.14 -1.94
C ASP A 494 31.43 -18.08 -3.39
N LYS A 495 30.73 -17.00 -3.76
CA LYS A 495 29.97 -16.94 -5.03
C LYS A 495 30.33 -15.76 -5.93
N ASN A 496 31.53 -15.20 -5.78
CA ASN A 496 32.11 -14.38 -6.84
C ASN A 496 31.18 -13.21 -7.24
N TYR A 497 31.01 -12.21 -6.36
CA TYR A 497 30.37 -10.94 -6.73
C TYR A 497 31.19 -9.77 -6.19
N SER A 498 31.36 -8.70 -6.98
CA SER A 498 32.02 -7.47 -6.52
C SER A 498 31.14 -6.26 -6.75
N LYS A 499 30.98 -5.44 -5.71
CA LYS A 499 30.11 -4.25 -5.69
C LYS A 499 30.51 -3.18 -6.69
N LEU A 500 31.81 -3.10 -7.01
CA LEU A 500 32.34 -2.20 -8.04
C LEU A 500 31.79 -2.50 -9.44
N LEU A 501 31.33 -3.73 -9.69
CA LEU A 501 30.72 -4.10 -10.96
C LEU A 501 29.30 -3.57 -11.09
N CYS A 502 28.57 -3.42 -9.98
CA CYS A 502 27.22 -2.85 -9.97
C CYS A 502 27.22 -1.42 -10.51
N VAL A 503 28.25 -0.63 -10.21
CA VAL A 503 28.40 0.75 -10.71
C VAL A 503 28.39 0.79 -12.25
N ASN A 504 29.02 -0.20 -12.88
CA ASN A 504 29.15 -0.26 -14.33
C ASN A 504 27.89 -0.83 -15.00
N TYR A 505 27.30 -1.86 -14.40
CA TYR A 505 26.11 -2.53 -14.93
C TYR A 505 24.89 -1.60 -15.00
N TYR A 506 24.75 -0.70 -14.03
CA TYR A 506 23.59 0.20 -13.95
C TYR A 506 23.75 1.54 -14.67
N LYS A 507 24.78 1.70 -15.51
CA LYS A 507 25.06 2.95 -16.26
C LYS A 507 25.07 4.20 -15.36
N GLN A 508 25.68 4.11 -14.19
CA GLN A 508 25.71 5.24 -13.25
C GLN A 508 26.60 6.37 -13.76
N ASP A 509 26.34 7.60 -13.30
CA ASP A 509 27.18 8.76 -13.59
C ASP A 509 28.64 8.46 -13.20
N ILE A 510 29.57 8.71 -14.12
CA ILE A 510 31.02 8.52 -13.92
C ILE A 510 31.53 9.14 -12.61
N ARG A 511 30.92 10.23 -12.15
CA ARG A 511 31.26 10.90 -10.88
C ARG A 511 31.07 9.99 -9.67
N VAL A 512 30.12 9.05 -9.72
CA VAL A 512 29.92 8.04 -8.66
C VAL A 512 31.10 7.07 -8.63
N SER A 513 31.50 6.54 -9.79
CA SER A 513 32.68 5.67 -9.91
C SER A 513 33.95 6.38 -9.46
N GLN A 514 34.14 7.64 -9.88
CA GLN A 514 35.28 8.45 -9.46
C GLN A 514 35.32 8.62 -7.95
N ALA A 515 34.18 8.95 -7.33
CA ALA A 515 34.09 9.15 -5.88
C ALA A 515 34.35 7.85 -5.10
N LEU A 516 33.85 6.71 -5.57
CA LEU A 516 34.11 5.41 -4.94
C LEU A 516 35.58 5.01 -5.02
N LEU A 517 36.25 5.30 -6.14
CA LEU A 517 37.63 4.89 -6.35
C LEU A 517 38.65 5.89 -5.79
N LYS A 518 38.27 7.16 -5.59
CA LYS A 518 39.14 8.25 -5.14
C LYS A 518 39.97 7.91 -3.88
N PRO A 519 39.45 7.21 -2.86
CA PRO A 519 40.21 6.95 -1.64
C PRO A 519 41.40 5.99 -1.82
N PHE A 520 41.42 5.20 -2.89
CA PHE A 520 42.42 4.15 -3.07
C PHE A 520 43.66 4.64 -3.81
N SER A 521 44.83 4.16 -3.41
CA SER A 521 46.05 4.30 -4.20
C SER A 521 45.94 3.47 -5.48
N ASN A 522 46.85 3.72 -6.43
CA ASN A 522 46.87 2.93 -7.65
C ASN A 522 47.16 1.44 -7.35
N GLU A 523 48.07 1.15 -6.42
CA GLU A 523 48.42 -0.21 -5.99
C GLU A 523 47.24 -0.96 -5.36
N GLU A 524 46.47 -0.28 -4.51
CA GLU A 524 45.24 -0.84 -3.91
C GLU A 524 44.18 -1.10 -4.97
N LEU A 525 44.00 -0.17 -5.92
CA LEU A 525 43.08 -0.35 -7.04
C LEU A 525 43.45 -1.58 -7.88
N ILE A 526 44.73 -1.77 -8.18
CA ILE A 526 45.21 -2.94 -8.93
C ILE A 526 44.97 -4.23 -8.16
N THR A 527 45.25 -4.22 -6.85
CA THR A 527 45.03 -5.38 -5.98
C THR A 527 43.55 -5.76 -5.99
N LEU A 528 42.66 -4.78 -5.94
CA LEU A 528 41.22 -4.97 -5.99
C LEU A 528 40.77 -5.51 -7.36
N LEU A 529 41.28 -4.96 -8.47
CA LEU A 529 40.99 -5.43 -9.83
C LEU A 529 41.53 -6.84 -10.09
N HIS A 530 42.73 -7.17 -9.60
CA HIS A 530 43.30 -8.52 -9.65
C HIS A 530 42.45 -9.50 -8.86
N LYS A 531 42.05 -9.12 -7.64
CA LYS A 531 41.19 -9.94 -6.82
C LYS A 531 39.87 -10.18 -7.55
N GLN A 532 39.23 -9.14 -8.09
CA GLN A 532 38.00 -9.27 -8.89
C GLN A 532 38.19 -10.26 -10.01
N PHE A 533 39.22 -10.08 -10.82
CA PHE A 533 39.43 -10.94 -11.97
C PHE A 533 39.68 -12.40 -11.56
N LYS A 534 40.51 -12.63 -10.52
CA LYS A 534 40.83 -13.98 -10.02
C LYS A 534 39.59 -14.75 -9.56
N TYR A 535 38.67 -14.09 -8.88
CA TYR A 535 37.47 -14.75 -8.35
C TYR A 535 36.34 -14.78 -9.37
N LEU A 536 36.13 -13.70 -10.14
CA LEU A 536 34.95 -13.53 -10.99
C LEU A 536 35.17 -13.93 -12.44
N GLY A 537 36.42 -13.98 -12.90
CA GLY A 537 36.76 -14.06 -14.32
C GLY A 537 36.61 -12.75 -15.09
N TYR A 538 36.30 -11.66 -14.39
CA TYR A 538 36.21 -10.32 -14.94
C TYR A 538 36.38 -9.30 -13.82
N ASN A 539 36.75 -8.07 -14.16
CA ASN A 539 36.88 -6.98 -13.19
C ASN A 539 36.22 -5.71 -13.72
N MET A 540 36.29 -4.63 -12.95
CA MET A 540 35.70 -3.35 -13.34
C MET A 540 36.26 -2.82 -14.67
N LEU A 541 37.54 -3.09 -14.99
CA LEU A 541 38.15 -2.72 -16.27
C LEU A 541 37.53 -3.50 -17.44
N THR A 542 37.34 -4.82 -17.28
CA THR A 542 36.64 -5.66 -18.27
C THR A 542 35.20 -5.17 -18.50
N GLN A 543 34.46 -4.91 -17.42
CA GLN A 543 33.09 -4.41 -17.53
C GLN A 543 33.01 -3.02 -18.16
N ALA A 544 33.99 -2.14 -17.89
CA ALA A 544 34.01 -0.80 -18.48
C ALA A 544 34.17 -0.86 -19.99
N CYS A 545 34.98 -1.79 -20.50
CA CYS A 545 35.08 -2.03 -21.94
C CYS A 545 33.74 -2.44 -22.57
N MET A 546 32.90 -3.17 -21.82
CA MET A 546 31.62 -3.66 -22.30
C MET A 546 30.49 -2.63 -22.17
N HIS A 547 30.57 -1.71 -21.20
CA HIS A 547 29.41 -0.90 -20.78
C HIS A 547 29.64 0.61 -20.67
N SER A 548 30.85 1.11 -20.43
CA SER A 548 31.11 2.56 -20.31
C SER A 548 32.56 2.95 -20.65
N LYS A 549 32.70 3.67 -21.77
CA LYS A 549 33.99 4.20 -22.25
C LYS A 549 34.55 5.26 -21.30
N GLU A 550 33.68 6.03 -20.66
CA GLU A 550 34.07 7.08 -19.72
C GLU A 550 34.71 6.47 -18.47
N ILE A 551 34.10 5.39 -17.92
CA ILE A 551 34.68 4.65 -16.80
C ILE A 551 36.01 4.01 -17.21
N LEU A 552 36.09 3.46 -18.42
CA LEU A 552 37.34 2.92 -18.96
C LEU A 552 38.42 3.99 -19.02
N ALA A 553 38.14 5.16 -19.60
CA ALA A 553 39.09 6.28 -19.69
C ALA A 553 39.60 6.69 -18.31
N MET A 554 38.70 6.83 -17.33
CA MET A 554 39.07 7.14 -15.95
C MET A 554 39.97 6.08 -15.34
N LEU A 555 39.68 4.79 -15.49
CA LEU A 555 40.51 3.71 -14.96
C LEU A 555 41.90 3.72 -15.61
N LEU A 556 41.96 3.83 -16.93
CA LEU A 556 43.19 3.89 -17.70
C LEU A 556 44.06 5.09 -17.30
N ALA A 557 43.46 6.25 -17.04
CA ALA A 557 44.19 7.44 -16.59
C ALA A 557 44.83 7.28 -15.20
N ARG A 558 44.37 6.31 -14.39
CA ARG A 558 44.88 6.06 -13.04
C ARG A 558 45.91 4.93 -12.97
N LEU A 559 45.89 4.00 -13.92
CA LEU A 559 46.76 2.83 -13.90
C LEU A 559 48.02 3.11 -14.72
N SER A 560 49.17 2.60 -14.26
CA SER A 560 50.39 2.66 -15.08
C SER A 560 50.32 1.63 -16.22
N ALA A 561 51.12 1.85 -17.27
CA ALA A 561 51.20 0.95 -18.41
C ALA A 561 51.53 -0.50 -18.00
N GLU A 562 52.44 -0.68 -17.04
CA GLU A 562 52.79 -2.00 -16.49
C GLU A 562 51.58 -2.69 -15.88
N ASN A 563 50.79 -1.95 -15.10
CA ASN A 563 49.63 -2.50 -14.41
C ASN A 563 48.50 -2.87 -15.37
N ILE A 564 48.31 -2.05 -16.41
CA ILE A 564 47.36 -2.35 -17.50
C ILE A 564 47.83 -3.60 -18.26
N ALA A 565 49.12 -3.74 -18.54
CA ALA A 565 49.66 -4.92 -19.20
C ALA A 565 49.45 -6.20 -18.37
N VAL A 566 49.68 -6.14 -17.05
CA VAL A 566 49.42 -7.28 -16.15
C VAL A 566 47.94 -7.65 -16.14
N LEU A 567 47.03 -6.67 -16.06
CA LEU A 567 45.59 -6.91 -16.12
C LEU A 567 45.14 -7.52 -17.46
N CYS A 568 45.79 -7.13 -18.57
CA CYS A 568 45.55 -7.69 -19.91
C CYS A 568 46.03 -9.14 -20.06
N ASP A 569 47.02 -9.57 -19.28
CA ASP A 569 47.57 -10.93 -19.32
C ASP A 569 46.89 -11.88 -18.30
N MET A 570 45.87 -11.41 -17.58
CA MET A 570 45.06 -12.29 -16.74
C MET A 570 44.05 -13.06 -17.60
N TYR A 571 43.87 -14.36 -17.28
CA TYR A 571 42.90 -15.24 -17.96
C TYR A 571 41.84 -15.74 -16.97
N ASP A 572 40.58 -15.69 -17.39
CA ASP A 572 39.47 -16.18 -16.58
C ASP A 572 39.34 -17.71 -16.63
N SER A 573 38.27 -18.24 -16.02
CA SER A 573 37.98 -19.69 -16.05
C SER A 573 37.72 -20.24 -17.46
N GLU A 574 37.41 -19.39 -18.43
CA GLU A 574 37.23 -19.74 -19.85
C GLU A 574 38.52 -19.52 -20.66
N ASN A 575 39.65 -19.27 -19.99
CA ASN A 575 40.92 -18.91 -20.60
C ASN A 575 40.84 -17.66 -21.51
N SER A 576 39.94 -16.73 -21.21
CA SER A 576 39.76 -15.49 -21.95
C SER A 576 40.37 -14.31 -21.19
N SER A 577 41.32 -13.63 -21.82
CA SER A 577 41.89 -12.39 -21.30
C SER A 577 41.04 -11.18 -21.65
N LEU A 578 41.35 -10.02 -21.04
CA LEU A 578 40.67 -8.75 -21.36
C LEU A 578 40.72 -8.45 -22.87
N LEU A 579 41.91 -8.57 -23.47
CA LEU A 579 42.08 -8.29 -24.90
C LEU A 579 41.37 -9.33 -25.77
N ILE A 580 41.34 -10.61 -25.36
CA ILE A 580 40.56 -11.64 -26.06
C ILE A 580 39.08 -11.27 -26.07
N LYS A 581 38.50 -10.91 -24.92
CA LYS A 581 37.07 -10.54 -24.81
C LYS A 581 36.71 -9.32 -25.66
N VAL A 582 37.56 -8.29 -25.64
CA VAL A 582 37.34 -7.07 -26.43
C VAL A 582 37.53 -7.35 -27.94
N ALA A 583 38.49 -8.20 -28.32
CA ALA A 583 38.76 -8.56 -29.71
C ALA A 583 37.68 -9.44 -30.35
N GLN A 584 36.89 -10.17 -29.56
CA GLN A 584 35.79 -11.01 -30.06
C GLN A 584 34.61 -10.22 -30.62
N ASN A 585 34.42 -8.97 -30.20
CA ASN A 585 33.23 -8.18 -30.55
C ASN A 585 33.62 -6.84 -31.17
N GLU A 586 33.18 -6.60 -32.40
CA GLU A 586 33.44 -5.37 -33.16
C GLU A 586 32.96 -4.10 -32.44
N GLN A 587 31.92 -4.20 -31.61
CA GLN A 587 31.36 -3.07 -30.85
C GLN A 587 32.32 -2.49 -29.80
N HIS A 588 33.40 -3.21 -29.45
CA HIS A 588 34.34 -2.79 -28.42
C HIS A 588 35.68 -2.29 -29.00
N ILE A 589 35.74 -2.00 -30.30
CA ILE A 589 36.97 -1.55 -30.96
C ILE A 589 37.58 -0.28 -30.34
N ASP A 590 36.75 0.70 -29.96
CA ASP A 590 37.25 1.93 -29.33
C ASP A 590 37.92 1.63 -27.98
N CYS A 591 37.35 0.69 -27.22
CA CYS A 591 37.92 0.25 -25.95
C CYS A 591 39.28 -0.44 -26.16
N LEU A 592 39.40 -1.25 -27.24
CA LEU A 592 40.66 -1.88 -27.63
C LEU A 592 41.75 -0.84 -27.91
N ILE A 593 41.41 0.16 -28.72
CA ILE A 593 42.30 1.27 -29.07
C ILE A 593 42.72 2.04 -27.82
N MET A 594 41.77 2.38 -26.95
CA MET A 594 42.04 3.07 -25.68
C MET A 594 43.02 2.29 -24.80
N ILE A 595 42.82 0.97 -24.63
CA ILE A 595 43.73 0.14 -23.83
C ILE A 595 45.13 0.12 -24.46
N LEU A 596 45.24 -0.20 -25.75
CA LEU A 596 46.55 -0.36 -26.39
C LEU A 596 47.34 0.96 -26.41
N ASN A 597 46.67 2.11 -26.54
CA ASN A 597 47.29 3.43 -26.49
C ASN A 597 47.98 3.76 -25.17
N THR A 598 47.59 3.11 -24.07
CA THR A 598 48.23 3.31 -22.77
C THR A 598 49.49 2.47 -22.57
N LEU A 599 49.74 1.52 -23.48
CA LEU A 599 50.85 0.58 -23.38
C LEU A 599 52.02 1.01 -24.26
N THR A 600 53.24 0.71 -23.83
CA THR A 600 54.43 0.86 -24.68
C THR A 600 54.38 -0.12 -25.85
N PRO A 601 55.03 0.15 -27.00
CA PRO A 601 55.04 -0.78 -28.13
C PRO A 601 55.50 -2.20 -27.76
N GLN A 602 56.45 -2.31 -26.82
CA GLN A 602 56.91 -3.61 -26.31
C GLN A 602 55.82 -4.34 -25.53
N MET A 603 55.12 -3.64 -24.64
CA MET A 603 54.00 -4.22 -23.89
C MET A 603 52.85 -4.58 -24.83
N GLN A 604 52.50 -3.72 -25.79
CA GLN A 604 51.49 -4.01 -26.83
C GLN A 604 51.81 -5.32 -27.53
N HIS A 605 53.04 -5.48 -28.04
CA HIS A 605 53.46 -6.72 -28.70
C HIS A 605 53.32 -7.94 -27.78
N GLN A 606 53.73 -7.82 -26.51
CA GLN A 606 53.61 -8.89 -25.52
C GLN A 606 52.16 -9.28 -25.28
N VAL A 607 51.28 -8.33 -24.95
CA VAL A 607 49.89 -8.64 -24.58
C VAL A 607 49.04 -9.06 -25.78
N ILE A 608 49.34 -8.58 -27.00
CA ILE A 608 48.62 -8.98 -28.22
C ILE A 608 48.91 -10.44 -28.58
N LEU A 609 50.16 -10.87 -28.43
CA LEU A 609 50.63 -12.21 -28.79
C LEU A 609 50.66 -13.19 -27.61
N ALA A 610 50.33 -12.74 -26.40
CA ALA A 610 50.22 -13.59 -25.22
C ALA A 610 49.16 -14.68 -25.50
N LYS A 611 49.60 -15.93 -25.39
CA LYS A 611 48.75 -17.10 -25.64
C LYS A 611 48.12 -17.57 -24.35
N ASN A 612 46.81 -17.79 -24.38
CA ASN A 612 46.10 -18.46 -23.30
C ASN A 612 46.50 -19.94 -23.18
N ALA A 613 45.95 -20.66 -22.19
CA ALA A 613 46.24 -22.07 -21.97
C ALA A 613 45.87 -22.99 -23.17
N ILE A 614 45.03 -22.52 -24.08
CA ILE A 614 44.58 -23.23 -25.30
C ILE A 614 45.47 -22.87 -26.50
N GLY A 615 46.42 -21.95 -26.33
CA GLY A 615 47.37 -21.54 -27.36
C GLY A 615 46.87 -20.44 -28.29
N HIS A 616 45.74 -19.80 -27.98
CA HIS A 616 45.19 -18.66 -28.74
C HIS A 616 45.61 -17.33 -28.13
N SER A 617 46.08 -16.42 -28.97
CA SER A 617 46.31 -15.02 -28.63
C SER A 617 45.08 -14.14 -28.93
N ALA A 618 45.05 -12.90 -28.42
CA ALA A 618 43.98 -11.95 -28.75
C ALA A 618 43.88 -11.70 -30.27
N TYR A 619 45.03 -11.71 -30.96
CA TYR A 619 45.09 -11.62 -32.42
C TYR A 619 44.44 -12.84 -33.10
N ASP A 620 44.79 -14.05 -32.67
CA ASP A 620 44.22 -15.29 -33.23
C ASP A 620 42.69 -15.31 -33.07
N VAL A 621 42.19 -14.83 -31.91
CA VAL A 621 40.76 -14.73 -31.66
C VAL A 621 40.09 -13.67 -32.53
N ALA A 622 40.71 -12.51 -32.77
CA ALA A 622 40.17 -11.52 -33.71
C ALA A 622 40.04 -12.08 -35.13
N VAL A 623 41.05 -12.85 -35.58
CA VAL A 623 41.04 -13.52 -36.89
C VAL A 623 39.92 -14.55 -36.95
N ALA A 624 39.80 -15.40 -35.92
CA ALA A 624 38.77 -16.43 -35.85
C ALA A 624 37.35 -15.85 -35.77
N ALA A 625 37.18 -14.70 -35.11
CA ALA A 625 35.92 -13.98 -35.02
C ALA A 625 35.62 -13.11 -36.26
N HIS A 626 36.53 -13.05 -37.24
CA HIS A 626 36.46 -12.15 -38.40
C HIS A 626 36.30 -10.66 -38.04
N ASN A 627 36.82 -10.22 -36.88
CA ASN A 627 36.75 -8.83 -36.42
C ASN A 627 37.84 -7.98 -37.12
N GLN A 628 37.55 -7.57 -38.36
CA GLN A 628 38.48 -6.82 -39.21
C GLN A 628 39.03 -5.54 -38.56
N PRO A 629 38.23 -4.71 -37.85
CA PRO A 629 38.76 -3.56 -37.14
C PRO A 629 39.82 -3.92 -36.09
N ALA A 630 39.56 -4.93 -35.26
CA ALA A 630 40.52 -5.37 -34.23
C ALA A 630 41.81 -5.91 -34.86
N MET A 631 41.71 -6.69 -35.94
CA MET A 631 42.88 -7.20 -36.67
C MET A 631 43.77 -6.06 -37.16
N LYS A 632 43.19 -5.02 -37.79
CA LYS A 632 43.95 -3.86 -38.28
C LYS A 632 44.67 -3.11 -37.16
N VAL A 633 44.00 -2.90 -36.03
CA VAL A 633 44.59 -2.27 -34.85
C VAL A 633 45.78 -3.09 -34.33
N PHE A 634 45.63 -4.41 -34.24
CA PHE A 634 46.72 -5.29 -33.80
C PHE A 634 47.89 -5.31 -34.80
N GLU A 635 47.63 -5.44 -36.10
CA GLU A 635 48.66 -5.40 -37.15
C GLU A 635 49.45 -4.09 -37.08
N PHE A 636 48.77 -2.98 -36.87
CA PHE A 636 49.40 -1.67 -36.71
C PHE A 636 50.34 -1.65 -35.49
N CYS A 637 49.87 -2.05 -34.30
CA CYS A 637 50.69 -2.10 -33.10
C CYS A 637 51.92 -3.03 -33.26
N LEU A 638 51.74 -4.19 -33.89
CA LEU A 638 52.83 -5.14 -34.14
C LEU A 638 53.87 -4.60 -35.13
N GLN A 639 53.45 -3.86 -36.16
CA GLN A 639 54.36 -3.17 -37.07
C GLN A 639 55.12 -2.04 -36.39
N ALA A 640 54.45 -1.25 -35.56
CA ALA A 640 55.06 -0.17 -34.79
C ALA A 640 56.18 -0.70 -33.87
N TYR A 641 55.95 -1.83 -33.20
CA TYR A 641 56.97 -2.49 -32.38
C TYR A 641 58.19 -2.96 -33.21
N LYS A 642 57.97 -3.62 -34.34
CA LYS A 642 59.08 -4.07 -35.23
C LYS A 642 59.98 -2.90 -35.64
N LYS A 643 59.36 -1.77 -36.01
CA LYS A 643 60.08 -0.55 -36.41
C LYS A 643 60.79 0.12 -35.23
N ALA A 644 60.21 0.09 -34.03
CA ALA A 644 60.85 0.63 -32.83
C ALA A 644 62.14 -0.14 -32.44
N GLN A 645 62.32 -1.38 -32.91
CA GLN A 645 63.56 -2.14 -32.74
C GLN A 645 64.66 -1.78 -33.76
N GLU A 646 64.35 -1.00 -34.79
CA GLU A 646 65.35 -0.53 -35.77
C GLU A 646 66.20 0.62 -35.15
N PRO A 647 67.53 0.61 -35.33
CA PRO A 647 68.45 1.49 -34.59
C PRO A 647 68.40 3.00 -34.91
N SER A 648 67.33 3.51 -35.54
CA SER A 648 67.15 4.95 -35.78
C SER A 648 65.68 5.37 -35.95
N PRO A 649 64.97 5.82 -34.90
CA PRO A 649 63.58 6.22 -35.06
C PRO A 649 63.15 7.42 -34.20
N LYS A 650 63.67 8.64 -34.41
CA LYS A 650 63.11 9.83 -33.72
C LYS A 650 62.01 10.55 -34.50
N SER A 651 62.06 10.60 -35.83
CA SER A 651 61.06 11.38 -36.61
C SER A 651 59.78 10.61 -36.98
N TYR A 652 59.77 9.28 -36.86
CA TYR A 652 58.66 8.45 -37.37
C TYR A 652 57.66 8.01 -36.29
N ILE A 653 58.05 8.00 -35.01
CA ILE A 653 57.14 7.67 -33.90
C ILE A 653 56.01 8.71 -33.80
N GLU A 654 56.31 9.99 -34.07
CA GLU A 654 55.32 11.08 -34.11
C GLU A 654 54.32 10.91 -35.28
N GLU A 655 54.79 10.43 -36.45
CA GLU A 655 53.96 10.16 -37.62
C GLU A 655 53.02 8.97 -37.41
N LEU A 656 53.48 7.93 -36.69
CA LEU A 656 52.67 6.77 -36.31
C LEU A 656 51.59 7.11 -35.29
N SER A 657 51.89 7.95 -34.29
CA SER A 657 50.86 8.42 -33.35
C SER A 657 49.74 9.18 -34.06
N SER A 658 50.07 9.95 -35.11
CA SER A 658 49.07 10.63 -35.97
C SER A 658 48.17 9.64 -36.73
N GLN A 659 48.76 8.62 -37.37
CA GLN A 659 48.00 7.61 -38.12
C GLN A 659 47.14 6.71 -37.24
N PHE A 660 47.60 6.38 -36.03
CA PHE A 660 46.81 5.59 -35.09
C PHE A 660 45.59 6.37 -34.56
N ASN A 661 45.76 7.67 -34.28
CA ASN A 661 44.66 8.54 -33.89
C ASN A 661 43.62 8.66 -35.03
N ALA A 662 44.04 8.59 -36.29
CA ALA A 662 43.14 8.59 -37.45
C ALA A 662 42.30 7.30 -37.59
N LEU A 663 42.71 6.19 -36.96
CA LEU A 663 41.90 4.96 -36.86
C LEU A 663 40.80 5.07 -35.78
N SER A 664 40.91 6.03 -34.86
CA SER A 664 39.86 6.35 -33.90
C SER A 664 38.89 7.36 -34.53
N PHE A 665 37.60 7.02 -34.63
CA PHE A 665 36.60 7.82 -35.38
C PHE A 665 36.19 9.15 -34.70
N PHE A 666 36.93 9.65 -33.70
CA PHE A 666 36.60 10.92 -33.03
C PHE A 666 37.59 12.04 -33.38
N SER A 667 37.17 12.86 -34.34
CA SER A 667 37.27 14.31 -34.19
C SER A 667 36.03 14.75 -33.39
N THR A 668 36.23 15.48 -32.29
CA THR A 668 35.14 16.16 -31.60
C THR A 668 34.49 17.13 -32.57
N SER A 669 33.24 16.90 -32.94
CA SER A 669 32.40 17.94 -33.52
C SER A 669 32.21 19.02 -32.47
N SER A 670 32.92 20.14 -32.62
CA SER A 670 32.53 21.40 -32.04
C SER A 670 31.13 21.72 -32.54
N SER A 671 30.16 21.73 -31.64
CA SER A 671 28.82 22.24 -31.91
C SER A 671 28.95 23.73 -32.23
N ASP A 672 28.78 24.07 -33.51
CA ASP A 672 28.51 25.43 -33.94
C ASP A 672 27.25 25.92 -33.23
N SER A 673 27.44 26.89 -32.34
CA SER A 673 26.37 27.70 -31.78
C SER A 673 25.81 28.59 -32.89
N ASN A 674 24.56 28.33 -33.27
CA ASN A 674 23.72 29.30 -33.95
C ASN A 674 23.52 30.50 -33.01
N ASP A 675 24.11 31.63 -33.36
CA ASP A 675 23.67 32.95 -32.92
C ASP A 675 22.27 33.19 -33.49
N SER A 676 21.24 33.03 -32.67
CA SER A 676 19.93 33.65 -32.89
C SER A 676 19.72 34.74 -31.86
N GLU A 677 19.72 35.98 -32.32
CA GLU A 677 19.22 37.15 -31.61
C GLU A 677 17.81 36.85 -31.06
N MET A 678 17.67 36.84 -29.73
CA MET A 678 16.39 37.13 -29.08
C MET A 678 16.64 38.09 -27.91
N SER A 679 15.99 39.24 -28.06
CA SER A 679 15.72 40.35 -27.16
C SER A 679 15.63 40.02 -25.66
N GLU A 680 16.23 40.91 -24.87
CA GLU A 680 16.06 41.08 -23.42
C GLU A 680 14.59 41.12 -22.97
N PRO A 681 14.29 40.59 -21.77
CA PRO A 681 13.22 41.13 -20.95
C PRO A 681 13.74 41.67 -19.61
N ASP A 682 13.21 42.85 -19.31
CA ASP A 682 13.37 43.67 -18.11
C ASP A 682 13.32 42.91 -16.78
N SER A 683 14.26 43.25 -15.92
CA SER A 683 14.26 42.96 -14.50
C SER A 683 13.46 44.00 -13.73
N THR A 684 12.31 43.62 -13.17
CA THR A 684 11.74 44.31 -11.99
C THR A 684 11.18 43.30 -10.98
N LEU A 685 11.85 43.19 -9.84
CA LEU A 685 11.36 42.55 -8.61
C LEU A 685 10.79 43.66 -7.70
N PRO A 686 9.65 43.45 -7.02
CA PRO A 686 9.25 44.29 -5.90
C PRO A 686 9.75 43.72 -4.56
N ALA A 687 10.05 44.62 -3.64
CA ALA A 687 10.51 44.37 -2.28
C ALA A 687 9.39 43.80 -1.36
N PRO A 688 9.74 43.15 -0.24
CA PRO A 688 8.76 42.50 0.63
C PRO A 688 8.18 43.47 1.66
N THR A 689 6.89 43.28 1.96
CA THR A 689 6.23 43.67 3.23
C THR A 689 5.92 42.42 4.02
#